data_AF-A0A0B7K5C4-F1
#
_entry.id   AF-A0A0B7K5C4-F1
#
_cell.length_a   1.000
_cell.length_b   1.000
_cell.length_c   1.000
_cell.angle_alpha   90.00
_cell.angle_beta   90.00
_cell.angle_gamma   90.00
#
_symmetry.space_group_name_H-M   'P 1'
#
loop_
_entity.id
_entity.type
_entity.pdbx_description
1 polymer ?
#
loop_
_entity_poly.entity_id
_entity_poly.type
_entity_poly.pdbx_seq_one_letter_code
_entity_poly.pdbx_strand_id
1 'polypeptide(L)'
;MAPPKAFANYPTPVEGPKAKFESYAEQNPELRGIPLYIGANVIASISPIQKYLWKNAGFGQLKDMPELDDPTVVPLGENGPGMLPWEPEVQAAHNGGTSDKPRYYTAADYHEMYKAGKVTPLQVAETLLALTGEGQKQASIYADAWADSHGKDFLALEAAKASTERYAAGKPLGILDGVPVGIKDDIDVKGYVSHYGMKYRPDIDFFKEQEESVWPVKKLQEAGAVIIGKNRMHECGCEPSGANVAQGTPTNHFNSSYYPGGSTSGGCSALGAGVVPIVLGTDAGGSVRVPASFNGVFGLKPTHHRTMEIKMSTCVLGPIAATAADLAIAYRHIAQPDPDSPAGRLFAASQPPPPGAKKFMGVWRDWWAVADPRVQDVCNKALDYFAAKHGYEIVDISIPWLAESRVAHSLICVTEMTEKARRRTPNPADWLSLVSSPTKLLMSVSSNTPAADYLKANGLRELMMQHMAFLFQKYPGLLIMTPTTPLVGWARSPGDDLYGFSDTNTTIKSMMYIYLSNLVGTPSLSAPVGYVDPDQGKGKLPIGLLAMGEWGAEEQLLVFAREAEEYIHEAYEGGRRRPDTWLDVLGKASKEATAKSSPFVATIRGSRLESTPLSMSTSRIDSRKSLTGSDPVFSQSHTPAYTRSYDPIDYNHNHPADYNHQPVYAEPSPDLHPPPPTYPPTNMNNSKPDEGYNQGYAHRQGLAPSSPQAKSAPKRWCAFMSNKWAAMFFGVTVLQAIICLCFESYIFAKFQSQISPNLPSVLAPEVKKEIEANMKTIPTFLTLFIFGFLYEFIIVWDALRAKNTIQVIGVCFANLALVVYTAIQVDQMKWALDELFKTGQVKDVISADIVFEWLRPSLIVIPCIIGFVTILMGFITWKLYQEFAWDILKIIGADYRMKKRFLHYQIYIALLKFDFFFFLGFIIQLVVIVTDTQDVEFALTIVTIPITILILVAAAFFTRRENKWGMGGVFILYIGGLTYFIYKLARIHSTDPKWQEYYKTVRRSLTAFAAITIFFILLTMTNCIVCVLNFNKGLKQHLLSKKKKKGLESQEGNDVNLNDVKPQSSRMTID
;
A
#
# COMPACT_ATOMS: atom_id res chain seq x y z
N MET A 1 -26.46 -32.96 -4.62
CA MET A 1 -26.89 -33.65 -3.37
C MET A 1 -27.46 -32.59 -2.42
N ALA A 2 -28.11 -32.94 -1.31
CA ALA A 2 -28.65 -31.92 -0.39
C ALA A 2 -27.57 -31.43 0.60
N PRO A 3 -27.56 -30.15 1.01
CA PRO A 3 -26.68 -29.69 2.10
C PRO A 3 -26.95 -30.46 3.40
N PRO A 4 -25.95 -30.74 4.25
CA PRO A 4 -26.16 -31.39 5.54
C PRO A 4 -26.82 -30.43 6.53
N LYS A 5 -27.78 -30.93 7.33
CA LYS A 5 -28.51 -30.11 8.32
C LYS A 5 -27.66 -29.61 9.49
N ALA A 6 -26.45 -30.16 9.68
CA ALA A 6 -25.52 -29.81 10.75
C ALA A 6 -24.68 -28.55 10.45
N PHE A 7 -25.17 -27.65 9.60
CA PHE A 7 -24.45 -26.45 9.19
C PHE A 7 -25.42 -25.31 8.83
N ALA A 8 -25.04 -24.08 9.16
CA ALA A 8 -25.58 -22.88 8.51
C ALA A 8 -24.71 -22.53 7.29
N ASN A 9 -25.37 -22.02 6.24
CA ASN A 9 -24.73 -21.56 5.00
C ASN A 9 -23.82 -22.61 4.32
N TYR A 10 -24.13 -23.91 4.45
CA TYR A 10 -23.34 -24.94 3.77
C TYR A 10 -23.54 -24.84 2.24
N PRO A 11 -22.46 -24.80 1.44
CA PRO A 11 -22.56 -24.57 0.00
C PRO A 11 -23.36 -25.67 -0.71
N THR A 12 -24.09 -25.32 -1.76
CA THR A 12 -24.81 -26.34 -2.53
C THR A 12 -23.79 -27.30 -3.17
N PRO A 13 -23.83 -28.62 -2.92
CA PRO A 13 -22.83 -29.55 -3.44
C PRO A 13 -22.97 -29.74 -4.96
N VAL A 14 -22.06 -29.14 -5.73
CA VAL A 14 -22.02 -29.16 -7.20
C VAL A 14 -20.63 -29.59 -7.68
N GLU A 15 -20.54 -30.63 -8.49
CA GLU A 15 -19.27 -31.01 -9.15
C GLU A 15 -18.94 -29.96 -10.21
N GLY A 16 -17.76 -29.33 -10.09
CA GLY A 16 -17.25 -28.43 -11.11
C GLY A 16 -16.84 -29.17 -12.40
N PRO A 17 -16.48 -28.43 -13.47
CA PRO A 17 -16.10 -29.03 -14.74
C PRO A 17 -14.83 -29.86 -14.61
N LYS A 18 -14.66 -30.85 -15.49
CA LYS A 18 -13.38 -31.58 -15.62
C LYS A 18 -12.29 -30.61 -16.06
N ALA A 19 -11.41 -30.26 -15.13
CA ALA A 19 -10.27 -29.38 -15.38
C ALA A 19 -8.98 -30.19 -15.62
N LYS A 20 -8.12 -29.66 -16.48
CA LYS A 20 -6.69 -30.00 -16.47
C LYS A 20 -5.99 -29.08 -15.49
N PHE A 21 -4.92 -29.54 -14.86
CA PHE A 21 -4.06 -28.66 -14.09
C PHE A 21 -3.31 -27.70 -15.02
N GLU A 22 -3.37 -26.40 -14.75
CA GLU A 22 -2.61 -25.38 -15.47
C GLU A 22 -1.38 -24.97 -14.65
N SER A 23 -0.20 -25.19 -15.20
CA SER A 23 1.06 -24.84 -14.55
C SER A 23 1.25 -23.33 -14.44
N TYR A 24 1.72 -22.88 -13.28
CA TYR A 24 2.09 -21.48 -13.09
C TYR A 24 3.34 -21.12 -13.90
N ALA A 25 3.24 -20.11 -14.76
CA ALA A 25 4.36 -19.58 -15.52
C ALA A 25 5.07 -18.46 -14.75
N GLU A 26 6.38 -18.61 -14.53
CA GLU A 26 7.21 -17.62 -13.83
C GLU A 26 7.56 -16.45 -14.75
N GLN A 27 6.85 -15.34 -14.58
CA GLN A 27 6.97 -14.16 -15.46
C GLN A 27 7.16 -12.85 -14.70
N ASN A 28 7.14 -12.87 -13.36
CA ASN A 28 7.35 -11.66 -12.57
C ASN A 28 8.86 -11.40 -12.39
N PRO A 29 9.34 -10.15 -12.55
CA PRO A 29 10.71 -9.80 -12.26
C PRO A 29 10.97 -9.76 -10.76
N GLU A 30 12.10 -10.30 -10.32
CA GLU A 30 12.59 -10.09 -8.96
C GLU A 30 13.16 -8.66 -8.80
N LEU A 31 12.79 -7.99 -7.72
CA LEU A 31 13.33 -6.68 -7.36
C LEU A 31 13.96 -6.75 -5.97
N ARG A 32 15.24 -6.38 -5.85
CA ARG A 32 15.99 -6.39 -4.59
C ARG A 32 16.75 -5.07 -4.40
N GLY A 33 17.13 -4.74 -3.18
CA GLY A 33 18.06 -3.63 -2.89
C GLY A 33 17.57 -2.24 -3.33
N ILE A 34 18.51 -1.40 -3.78
CA ILE A 34 18.25 -0.02 -4.23
C ILE A 34 17.22 0.06 -5.38
N PRO A 35 17.25 -0.81 -6.41
CA PRO A 35 16.20 -0.87 -7.43
C PRO A 35 14.79 -1.04 -6.86
N LEU A 36 14.60 -1.91 -5.87
CA LEU A 36 13.30 -2.06 -5.18
C LEU A 36 12.94 -0.79 -4.40
N TYR A 37 13.87 -0.22 -3.65
CA TYR A 37 13.64 0.99 -2.85
C TYR A 37 13.19 2.18 -3.73
N ILE A 38 13.87 2.42 -4.86
CA ILE A 38 13.48 3.48 -5.80
C ILE A 38 12.16 3.11 -6.49
N GLY A 39 12.06 1.89 -7.02
CA GLY A 39 10.91 1.39 -7.75
C GLY A 39 9.61 1.47 -6.95
N ALA A 40 9.61 1.02 -5.70
CA ALA A 40 8.44 1.05 -4.83
C ALA A 40 7.91 2.48 -4.59
N ASN A 41 8.79 3.47 -4.39
CA ASN A 41 8.38 4.85 -4.19
C ASN A 41 7.89 5.52 -5.49
N VAL A 42 8.49 5.19 -6.65
CA VAL A 42 8.02 5.65 -7.96
C VAL A 42 6.65 5.04 -8.29
N ILE A 43 6.49 3.73 -8.13
CA ILE A 43 5.24 3.01 -8.40
C ILE A 43 4.13 3.50 -7.46
N ALA A 44 4.40 3.65 -6.16
CA ALA A 44 3.44 4.21 -5.20
C ALA A 44 2.97 5.63 -5.54
N SER A 45 3.72 6.38 -6.35
CA SER A 45 3.40 7.76 -6.74
C SER A 45 2.66 7.88 -8.09
N ILE A 46 2.65 6.83 -8.93
CA ILE A 46 2.20 6.92 -10.33
C ILE A 46 1.07 5.92 -10.62
N SER A 47 -0.20 6.36 -10.47
CA SER A 47 -1.39 5.52 -10.67
C SER A 47 -1.46 4.76 -12.01
N PRO A 48 -1.06 5.32 -13.17
CA PRO A 48 -1.00 4.54 -14.42
C PRO A 48 -0.11 3.29 -14.34
N ILE A 49 1.02 3.37 -13.64
CA ILE A 49 1.93 2.22 -13.46
C ILE A 49 1.31 1.20 -12.50
N GLN A 50 0.70 1.65 -11.40
CA GLN A 50 -0.02 0.76 -10.48
C GLN A 50 -1.13 -0.03 -11.20
N LYS A 51 -1.91 0.64 -12.05
CA LYS A 51 -2.97 0.01 -12.85
C LYS A 51 -2.43 -0.95 -13.91
N TYR A 52 -1.27 -0.66 -14.48
CA TYR A 52 -0.58 -1.58 -15.38
C TYR A 52 -0.15 -2.84 -14.62
N LEU A 53 0.53 -2.69 -13.47
CA LEU A 53 0.98 -3.82 -12.63
C LEU A 53 -0.19 -4.64 -12.07
N TRP A 54 -1.30 -4.00 -11.70
CA TRP A 54 -2.52 -4.66 -11.25
C TRP A 54 -3.12 -5.55 -12.35
N LYS A 55 -3.11 -5.08 -13.60
CA LYS A 55 -3.51 -5.90 -14.77
C LYS A 55 -2.50 -7.01 -15.05
N ASN A 56 -1.20 -6.74 -14.93
CA ASN A 56 -0.12 -7.70 -15.13
C ASN A 56 -0.19 -8.86 -14.12
N ALA A 57 -0.60 -8.58 -12.88
CA ALA A 57 -0.85 -9.57 -11.84
C ALA A 57 -2.09 -10.46 -12.09
N GLY A 58 -2.81 -10.27 -13.20
CA GLY A 58 -3.99 -11.05 -13.56
C GLY A 58 -5.28 -10.65 -12.85
N PHE A 59 -5.27 -9.67 -11.94
CA PHE A 59 -6.43 -9.30 -11.11
C PHE A 59 -7.67 -8.84 -11.91
N GLY A 60 -7.51 -8.45 -13.17
CA GLY A 60 -8.61 -8.10 -14.08
C GLY A 60 -9.07 -9.23 -15.02
N GLN A 61 -8.62 -10.48 -14.81
CA GLN A 61 -8.96 -11.61 -15.69
C GLN A 61 -10.36 -12.19 -15.42
N LEU A 62 -10.84 -12.11 -14.19
CA LEU A 62 -12.15 -12.65 -13.80
C LEU A 62 -13.29 -11.86 -14.47
N LYS A 63 -14.23 -12.60 -15.07
CA LYS A 63 -15.42 -12.08 -15.77
C LYS A 63 -16.61 -12.98 -15.44
N ASP A 64 -17.81 -12.40 -15.51
CA ASP A 64 -19.08 -13.11 -15.59
C ASP A 64 -19.26 -14.21 -14.52
N MET A 65 -19.13 -13.80 -13.25
CA MET A 65 -19.30 -14.64 -12.06
C MET A 65 -20.70 -14.48 -11.46
N PRO A 66 -21.24 -15.52 -10.77
CA PRO A 66 -22.55 -15.43 -10.12
C PRO A 66 -22.58 -14.41 -8.97
N GLU A 67 -23.79 -14.00 -8.57
CA GLU A 67 -24.02 -13.19 -7.36
C GLU A 67 -23.77 -14.01 -6.09
N LEU A 68 -23.64 -13.32 -4.94
CA LEU A 68 -23.02 -13.84 -3.72
C LEU A 68 -24.02 -14.25 -2.65
N ASP A 69 -23.74 -15.37 -1.98
CA ASP A 69 -24.20 -15.67 -0.62
C ASP A 69 -23.06 -15.39 0.41
N ASP A 70 -23.36 -15.50 1.71
CA ASP A 70 -22.35 -15.37 2.78
C ASP A 70 -21.38 -16.57 2.75
N PRO A 71 -20.06 -16.35 2.54
CA PRO A 71 -19.07 -17.43 2.46
C PRO A 71 -18.75 -18.09 3.83
N THR A 72 -19.43 -17.71 4.90
CA THR A 72 -19.21 -18.22 6.25
C THR A 72 -20.04 -19.47 6.51
N VAL A 73 -19.43 -20.66 6.32
CA VAL A 73 -20.01 -21.94 6.71
C VAL A 73 -19.83 -22.15 8.22
N VAL A 74 -20.93 -22.27 8.98
CA VAL A 74 -20.89 -22.46 10.43
C VAL A 74 -21.38 -23.87 10.79
N PRO A 75 -20.53 -24.75 11.36
CA PRO A 75 -20.94 -26.03 11.92
C PRO A 75 -21.93 -25.85 13.08
N LEU A 76 -23.11 -26.43 12.93
CA LEU A 76 -24.17 -26.51 13.94
C LEU A 76 -24.20 -27.94 14.51
N GLY A 77 -24.61 -28.10 15.77
CA GLY A 77 -24.63 -29.42 16.41
C GLY A 77 -25.51 -29.47 17.63
N GLU A 78 -25.93 -30.69 17.98
CA GLU A 78 -26.70 -30.98 19.21
C GLU A 78 -25.81 -30.86 20.46
N ASN A 79 -24.50 -31.05 20.30
CA ASN A 79 -23.51 -30.83 21.35
C ASN A 79 -23.33 -29.33 21.57
N GLY A 80 -23.76 -28.85 22.74
CA GLY A 80 -23.65 -27.44 23.13
C GLY A 80 -22.20 -26.92 23.24
N PRO A 81 -22.04 -25.61 23.52
CA PRO A 81 -20.71 -25.00 23.64
C PRO A 81 -19.95 -25.63 24.82
N GLY A 82 -18.86 -26.34 24.52
CA GLY A 82 -18.08 -27.06 25.51
C GLY A 82 -16.72 -27.51 24.97
N MET A 83 -15.74 -27.57 25.87
CA MET A 83 -14.42 -28.14 25.57
C MET A 83 -14.51 -29.66 25.69
N LEU A 84 -13.96 -30.40 24.71
CA LEU A 84 -13.88 -31.85 24.80
C LEU A 84 -13.03 -32.30 26.00
N PRO A 85 -13.36 -33.44 26.63
CA PRO A 85 -12.50 -34.02 27.66
C PRO A 85 -11.13 -34.36 27.08
N TRP A 86 -10.10 -34.29 27.92
CA TRP A 86 -8.74 -34.63 27.53
C TRP A 86 -8.56 -36.15 27.45
N GLU A 87 -8.00 -36.61 26.34
CA GLU A 87 -7.52 -37.98 26.19
C GLU A 87 -6.29 -38.19 27.10
N PRO A 88 -6.12 -39.36 27.74
CA PRO A 88 -4.99 -39.61 28.66
C PRO A 88 -3.62 -39.34 28.02
N GLU A 89 -3.47 -39.64 26.72
CA GLU A 89 -2.24 -39.42 25.96
C GLU A 89 -1.91 -37.93 25.79
N VAL A 90 -2.91 -37.05 25.77
CA VAL A 90 -2.74 -35.59 25.67
C VAL A 90 -2.30 -34.99 27.02
N GLN A 91 -2.64 -35.64 28.14
CA GLN A 91 -2.24 -35.21 29.49
C GLN A 91 -0.99 -35.93 30.02
N ALA A 92 -0.55 -36.99 29.37
CA ALA A 92 0.58 -37.80 29.82
C ALA A 92 1.89 -37.05 29.65
N ALA A 93 2.42 -36.50 30.74
CA ALA A 93 3.83 -36.13 30.78
C ALA A 93 4.67 -37.39 30.53
N HIS A 94 5.58 -37.35 29.57
CA HIS A 94 6.42 -38.50 29.27
C HIS A 94 7.50 -38.64 30.34
N ASN A 95 7.14 -39.35 31.42
CA ASN A 95 8.03 -39.88 32.45
C ASN A 95 9.40 -40.19 31.84
N GLY A 96 10.47 -39.60 32.41
CA GLY A 96 11.81 -39.50 31.81
C GLY A 96 12.56 -40.82 31.67
N GLY A 97 11.99 -41.79 30.95
CA GLY A 97 12.63 -43.00 30.50
C GLY A 97 13.66 -42.70 29.42
N THR A 98 14.67 -43.57 29.36
CA THR A 98 15.88 -43.48 28.54
C THR A 98 15.60 -43.74 27.05
N SER A 99 14.79 -42.90 26.44
CA SER A 99 14.66 -42.79 24.98
C SER A 99 15.78 -41.91 24.46
N ASP A 100 16.78 -42.49 23.80
CA ASP A 100 17.86 -41.75 23.13
C ASP A 100 17.39 -40.87 21.95
N LYS A 101 16.11 -40.97 21.55
CA LYS A 101 15.53 -40.18 20.45
C LYS A 101 15.24 -38.72 20.88
N PRO A 102 15.60 -37.71 20.07
CA PRO A 102 15.27 -36.30 20.33
C PRO A 102 13.75 -36.03 20.42
N ARG A 103 13.33 -35.25 21.42
CA ARG A 103 11.94 -34.77 21.57
C ARG A 103 11.85 -33.30 22.00
N TYR A 104 10.72 -32.66 21.70
CA TYR A 104 10.36 -31.35 22.24
C TYR A 104 9.68 -31.50 23.61
N TYR A 105 9.64 -30.43 24.40
CA TYR A 105 8.90 -30.41 25.66
C TYR A 105 7.42 -30.11 25.42
N THR A 106 6.56 -30.87 26.08
CA THR A 106 5.10 -30.70 26.10
C THR A 106 4.66 -29.80 27.26
N ALA A 107 3.46 -29.22 27.19
CA ALA A 107 2.79 -28.58 28.31
C ALA A 107 2.70 -29.52 29.54
N ALA A 108 2.52 -30.83 29.31
CA ALA A 108 2.54 -31.83 30.36
C ALA A 108 3.92 -32.02 31.02
N ASP A 109 5.02 -31.97 30.25
CA ASP A 109 6.38 -31.95 30.81
C ASP A 109 6.60 -30.72 31.72
N TYR A 110 6.15 -29.53 31.29
CA TYR A 110 6.19 -28.32 32.14
C TYR A 110 5.36 -28.51 33.42
N HIS A 111 4.09 -28.94 33.28
CA HIS A 111 3.16 -29.13 34.41
C HIS A 111 3.72 -30.09 35.47
N GLU A 112 4.22 -31.27 35.08
CA GLU A 112 4.77 -32.23 36.04
C GLU A 112 6.11 -31.78 36.65
N MET A 113 6.94 -31.02 35.92
CA MET A 113 8.16 -30.43 36.50
C MET A 113 7.85 -29.35 37.55
N TYR A 114 6.81 -28.53 37.32
CA TYR A 114 6.32 -27.53 38.27
C TYR A 114 5.67 -28.18 39.49
N LYS A 115 4.78 -29.16 39.28
CA LYS A 115 4.10 -29.94 40.32
C LYS A 115 5.06 -30.76 41.18
N ALA A 116 6.15 -31.27 40.60
CA ALA A 116 7.24 -31.93 41.33
C ALA A 116 8.22 -30.95 42.01
N GLY A 117 8.05 -29.62 41.85
CA GLY A 117 8.91 -28.60 42.45
C GLY A 117 10.35 -28.57 41.92
N LYS A 118 10.63 -29.20 40.77
CA LYS A 118 11.99 -29.29 40.19
C LYS A 118 12.46 -27.98 39.54
N VAL A 119 11.49 -27.15 39.15
CA VAL A 119 11.63 -25.79 38.65
C VAL A 119 10.27 -25.10 38.85
N THR A 120 10.20 -23.78 38.90
CA THR A 120 8.93 -23.03 38.97
C THR A 120 8.61 -22.29 37.68
N PRO A 121 7.34 -21.95 37.42
CA PRO A 121 6.96 -21.08 36.30
C PRO A 121 7.74 -19.75 36.29
N LEU A 122 7.96 -19.14 37.46
CA LEU A 122 8.74 -17.91 37.59
C LEU A 122 10.21 -18.11 37.17
N GLN A 123 10.85 -19.22 37.56
CA GLN A 123 12.22 -19.53 37.15
C GLN A 123 12.31 -19.72 35.63
N VAL A 124 11.34 -20.40 35.02
CA VAL A 124 11.26 -20.53 33.56
C VAL A 124 11.10 -19.16 32.88
N ALA A 125 10.21 -18.31 33.38
CA ALA A 125 10.01 -16.96 32.84
C ALA A 125 11.27 -16.08 32.98
N GLU A 126 11.96 -16.11 34.13
CA GLU A 126 13.25 -15.42 34.33
C GLU A 126 14.32 -15.89 33.32
N THR A 127 14.48 -17.21 33.16
CA THR A 127 15.45 -17.80 32.21
C THR A 127 15.11 -17.44 30.76
N LEU A 128 13.83 -17.42 30.39
CA LEU A 128 13.38 -17.06 29.04
C LEU A 128 13.59 -15.57 28.74
N LEU A 129 13.14 -14.67 29.62
CA LEU A 129 13.31 -13.22 29.42
C LEU A 129 14.79 -12.81 29.37
N ALA A 130 15.66 -13.50 30.11
CA ALA A 130 17.11 -13.33 29.99
C ALA A 130 17.69 -13.77 28.63
N LEU A 131 16.98 -14.60 27.86
CA LEU A 131 17.38 -15.06 26.52
C LEU A 131 16.65 -14.36 25.37
N THR A 132 15.55 -13.66 25.65
CA THR A 132 14.68 -13.05 24.62
C THR A 132 14.62 -11.52 24.67
N GLY A 133 14.94 -10.89 25.80
CA GLY A 133 14.87 -9.44 25.98
C GLY A 133 16.02 -8.66 25.34
N GLU A 134 15.74 -7.45 24.83
CA GLU A 134 16.69 -6.62 24.07
C GLU A 134 17.75 -5.90 24.94
N GLY A 135 17.61 -5.91 26.27
CA GLY A 135 18.53 -5.24 27.22
C GLY A 135 19.88 -5.95 27.47
N GLN A 136 20.18 -7.03 26.77
CA GLN A 136 21.41 -7.81 26.92
C GLN A 136 22.63 -7.09 26.31
N LYS A 137 23.79 -7.09 26.99
CA LYS A 137 25.05 -6.53 26.45
C LYS A 137 25.50 -7.20 25.15
N GLN A 138 25.09 -8.44 24.92
CA GLN A 138 25.21 -9.18 23.68
C GLN A 138 23.89 -9.91 23.48
N ALA A 139 23.18 -9.62 22.39
CA ALA A 139 21.90 -10.26 22.11
C ALA A 139 22.07 -11.78 21.97
N SER A 140 21.18 -12.53 22.62
CA SER A 140 21.05 -13.98 22.50
C SER A 140 20.56 -14.35 21.09
N ILE A 141 20.94 -15.54 20.61
CA ILE A 141 20.51 -16.05 19.29
C ILE A 141 19.00 -16.29 19.18
N TYR A 142 18.24 -16.19 20.28
CA TYR A 142 16.79 -16.33 20.32
C TYR A 142 16.05 -14.98 20.39
N ALA A 143 16.77 -13.87 20.57
CA ALA A 143 16.16 -12.54 20.73
C ALA A 143 15.56 -12.00 19.41
N ASP A 144 16.08 -12.45 18.26
CA ASP A 144 15.59 -12.01 16.94
C ASP A 144 14.18 -12.52 16.59
N ALA A 145 13.62 -13.42 17.40
CA ALA A 145 12.26 -13.95 17.29
C ALA A 145 11.19 -13.06 17.98
N TRP A 146 11.60 -12.06 18.77
CA TRP A 146 10.69 -11.28 19.64
C TRP A 146 10.68 -9.80 19.25
N ALA A 147 9.49 -9.21 19.23
CA ALA A 147 9.32 -7.77 19.04
C ALA A 147 9.58 -7.04 20.37
N ASP A 148 10.07 -5.81 20.30
CA ASP A 148 10.31 -4.95 21.46
C ASP A 148 9.06 -4.88 22.36
N SER A 149 9.25 -5.18 23.65
CA SER A 149 8.18 -5.17 24.63
C SER A 149 7.88 -3.78 25.18
N HIS A 150 8.72 -2.77 24.89
CA HIS A 150 8.66 -1.42 25.49
C HIS A 150 8.71 -1.46 27.03
N GLY A 151 9.47 -2.41 27.59
CA GLY A 151 9.63 -2.60 29.03
C GLY A 151 8.47 -3.33 29.70
N LYS A 152 7.65 -4.07 28.94
CA LYS A 152 6.46 -4.80 29.45
C LYS A 152 6.74 -6.23 29.91
N ASP A 153 8.01 -6.64 29.97
CA ASP A 153 8.47 -7.96 30.43
C ASP A 153 7.94 -8.32 31.84
N PHE A 154 7.65 -7.32 32.68
CA PHE A 154 7.08 -7.53 34.00
C PHE A 154 5.71 -8.24 33.97
N LEU A 155 4.91 -8.08 32.90
CA LEU A 155 3.61 -8.76 32.77
C LEU A 155 3.76 -10.28 32.73
N ALA A 156 4.82 -10.77 32.06
CA ALA A 156 5.15 -12.18 32.02
C ALA A 156 5.62 -12.69 33.40
N LEU A 157 6.44 -11.89 34.12
CA LEU A 157 6.90 -12.21 35.47
C LEU A 157 5.76 -12.23 36.49
N GLU A 158 4.80 -11.30 36.41
CA GLU A 158 3.61 -11.27 37.28
C GLU A 158 2.72 -12.51 37.07
N ALA A 159 2.44 -12.87 35.81
CA ALA A 159 1.69 -14.07 35.48
C ALA A 159 2.40 -15.35 35.96
N ALA A 160 3.72 -15.45 35.74
CA ALA A 160 4.53 -16.59 36.15
C ALA A 160 4.67 -16.70 37.68
N LYS A 161 4.73 -15.55 38.39
CA LYS A 161 4.70 -15.50 39.85
C LYS A 161 3.36 -16.00 40.39
N ALA A 162 2.24 -15.50 39.87
CA ALA A 162 0.91 -15.95 40.27
C ALA A 162 0.70 -17.46 39.99
N SER A 163 1.25 -17.98 38.89
CA SER A 163 1.29 -19.42 38.62
C SER A 163 2.13 -20.18 39.64
N THR A 164 3.33 -19.69 39.96
CA THR A 164 4.22 -20.28 40.98
C THR A 164 3.53 -20.37 42.35
N GLU A 165 2.80 -19.33 42.75
CA GLU A 165 2.01 -19.31 43.99
C GLU A 165 0.88 -20.35 43.97
N ARG A 166 0.22 -20.56 42.83
CA ARG A 166 -0.80 -21.62 42.64
C ARG A 166 -0.22 -23.03 42.74
N TYR A 167 0.92 -23.32 42.12
CA TYR A 167 1.60 -24.62 42.27
C TYR A 167 2.06 -24.85 43.72
N ALA A 168 2.63 -23.83 44.38
CA ALA A 168 3.03 -23.93 45.79
C ALA A 168 1.84 -24.19 46.73
N ALA A 169 0.65 -23.67 46.39
CA ALA A 169 -0.59 -23.94 47.12
C ALA A 169 -1.29 -25.26 46.74
N GLY A 170 -0.73 -26.04 45.80
CA GLY A 170 -1.33 -27.28 45.29
C GLY A 170 -2.60 -27.06 44.46
N LYS A 171 -2.77 -25.87 43.86
CA LYS A 171 -3.99 -25.44 43.14
C LYS A 171 -3.69 -24.86 41.73
N PRO A 172 -2.97 -25.58 40.85
CA PRO A 172 -2.80 -25.13 39.47
C PRO A 172 -4.14 -25.10 38.72
N LEU A 173 -4.31 -24.17 37.78
CA LEU A 173 -5.53 -23.99 36.97
C LEU A 173 -5.75 -25.11 35.94
N GLY A 174 -4.68 -25.81 35.54
CA GLY A 174 -4.73 -26.90 34.57
C GLY A 174 -3.37 -27.17 33.93
N ILE A 175 -3.38 -27.90 32.81
CA ILE A 175 -2.17 -28.33 32.10
C ILE A 175 -1.36 -27.16 31.50
N LEU A 176 -2.02 -26.02 31.22
CA LEU A 176 -1.38 -24.80 30.71
C LEU A 176 -0.91 -23.84 31.81
N ASP A 177 -1.18 -24.10 33.09
CA ASP A 177 -0.80 -23.17 34.15
C ASP A 177 0.73 -23.06 34.23
N GLY A 178 1.26 -21.86 34.01
CA GLY A 178 2.70 -21.59 34.01
C GLY A 178 3.43 -21.97 32.71
N VAL A 179 2.73 -22.47 31.69
CA VAL A 179 3.33 -22.85 30.41
C VAL A 179 3.65 -21.57 29.59
N PRO A 180 4.88 -21.41 29.09
CA PRO A 180 5.26 -20.21 28.33
C PRO A 180 4.65 -20.23 26.92
N VAL A 181 4.13 -19.10 26.45
CA VAL A 181 3.47 -18.94 25.14
C VAL A 181 4.01 -17.69 24.43
N GLY A 182 4.24 -17.81 23.13
CA GLY A 182 4.51 -16.67 22.24
C GLY A 182 3.26 -16.21 21.46
N ILE A 183 3.07 -14.92 21.29
CA ILE A 183 1.92 -14.36 20.56
C ILE A 183 2.40 -13.48 19.41
N LYS A 184 1.96 -13.74 18.18
CA LYS A 184 2.33 -12.94 17.01
C LYS A 184 2.00 -11.44 17.17
N ASP A 185 2.86 -10.58 16.63
CA ASP A 185 2.81 -9.12 16.77
C ASP A 185 1.62 -8.39 16.09
N ASP A 186 0.77 -9.09 15.33
CA ASP A 186 -0.53 -8.59 14.82
C ASP A 186 -1.75 -9.05 15.66
N ILE A 187 -1.52 -9.78 16.75
CA ILE A 187 -2.56 -10.22 17.69
C ILE A 187 -2.52 -9.33 18.93
N ASP A 188 -3.66 -8.76 19.31
CA ASP A 188 -3.74 -7.83 20.44
C ASP A 188 -3.73 -8.56 21.79
N VAL A 189 -2.85 -8.08 22.68
CA VAL A 189 -2.59 -8.60 24.03
C VAL A 189 -2.54 -7.43 24.99
N LYS A 190 -3.32 -7.50 26.07
CA LYS A 190 -3.42 -6.41 27.06
C LYS A 190 -2.05 -5.97 27.57
N GLY A 191 -1.77 -4.67 27.52
CA GLY A 191 -0.54 -4.03 28.00
C GLY A 191 0.64 -4.07 27.02
N TYR A 192 0.55 -4.79 25.90
CA TYR A 192 1.57 -4.82 24.86
C TYR A 192 1.19 -3.93 23.66
N VAL A 193 2.19 -3.52 22.87
CA VAL A 193 1.99 -2.93 21.55
C VAL A 193 1.80 -4.05 20.51
N SER A 194 1.01 -3.77 19.46
CA SER A 194 0.90 -4.62 18.27
C SER A 194 1.49 -3.86 17.08
N HIS A 195 2.74 -4.14 16.72
CA HIS A 195 3.41 -3.37 15.66
C HIS A 195 3.09 -3.86 14.26
N TYR A 196 2.44 -5.03 14.11
CA TYR A 196 2.19 -5.66 12.81
C TYR A 196 3.47 -5.85 11.98
N GLY A 197 4.61 -6.07 12.61
CA GLY A 197 5.91 -6.16 11.94
C GLY A 197 6.44 -4.84 11.37
N MET A 198 5.76 -3.70 11.57
CA MET A 198 6.19 -2.39 11.07
C MET A 198 7.20 -1.73 12.03
N LYS A 199 7.84 -0.65 11.56
CA LYS A 199 8.70 0.18 12.40
C LYS A 199 7.85 0.95 13.42
N TYR A 200 8.14 0.75 14.72
CA TYR A 200 7.45 1.42 15.82
C TYR A 200 7.49 2.95 15.70
N ARG A 201 6.35 3.59 15.99
CA ARG A 201 6.16 5.04 15.98
C ARG A 201 5.26 5.46 17.16
N PRO A 202 5.83 5.83 18.32
CA PRO A 202 5.06 6.17 19.52
C PRO A 202 4.19 7.44 19.37
N ASP A 203 4.44 8.24 18.32
CA ASP A 203 3.68 9.43 17.97
C ASP A 203 2.36 9.13 17.23
N ILE A 204 2.03 7.85 16.98
CA ILE A 204 0.87 7.42 16.20
C ILE A 204 -0.04 6.51 17.02
N ASP A 205 -1.33 6.85 17.09
CA ASP A 205 -2.35 6.14 17.88
C ASP A 205 -2.42 4.62 17.64
N PHE A 206 -2.10 4.17 16.43
CA PHE A 206 -2.06 2.74 16.07
C PHE A 206 -1.08 1.92 16.91
N PHE A 207 0.04 2.51 17.34
CA PHE A 207 1.08 1.82 18.12
C PHE A 207 0.90 1.99 19.64
N LYS A 208 -0.30 2.33 20.11
CA LYS A 208 -0.61 2.34 21.55
C LYS A 208 -0.65 0.92 22.11
N GLU A 209 -0.40 0.84 23.42
CA GLU A 209 -0.63 -0.38 24.19
C GLU A 209 -2.10 -0.79 24.09
N GLN A 210 -2.35 -2.09 23.94
CA GLN A 210 -3.71 -2.60 23.84
C GLN A 210 -4.37 -2.68 25.21
N GLU A 211 -5.59 -2.17 25.34
CA GLU A 211 -6.33 -2.14 26.60
C GLU A 211 -6.88 -3.53 26.99
N GLU A 212 -7.06 -4.41 25.99
CA GLU A 212 -7.55 -5.78 26.14
C GLU A 212 -6.78 -6.77 25.26
N SER A 213 -6.80 -8.04 25.67
CA SER A 213 -6.39 -9.17 24.83
C SER A 213 -7.54 -9.63 23.94
N VAL A 214 -7.28 -10.13 22.73
CA VAL A 214 -8.33 -10.80 21.92
C VAL A 214 -8.84 -12.08 22.61
N TRP A 215 -10.05 -12.53 22.26
CA TRP A 215 -10.70 -13.68 22.91
C TRP A 215 -9.85 -14.96 22.98
N PRO A 216 -9.23 -15.45 21.89
CA PRO A 216 -8.25 -16.55 21.93
C PRO A 216 -7.14 -16.38 22.96
N VAL A 217 -6.61 -15.17 23.12
CA VAL A 217 -5.54 -14.87 24.07
C VAL A 217 -6.08 -14.84 25.50
N LYS A 218 -7.26 -14.24 25.73
CA LYS A 218 -7.97 -14.28 27.02
C LYS A 218 -8.13 -15.74 27.49
N LYS A 219 -8.49 -16.67 26.60
CA LYS A 219 -8.65 -18.10 26.94
C LYS A 219 -7.37 -18.84 27.32
N LEU A 220 -6.22 -18.47 26.75
CA LEU A 220 -4.94 -18.99 27.25
C LEU A 220 -4.55 -18.38 28.60
N GLN A 221 -4.80 -17.08 28.81
CA GLN A 221 -4.54 -16.40 30.09
C GLN A 221 -5.43 -16.96 31.22
N GLU A 222 -6.72 -17.22 30.95
CA GLU A 222 -7.66 -17.87 31.87
C GLU A 222 -7.22 -19.30 32.24
N ALA A 223 -6.58 -20.03 31.31
CA ALA A 223 -5.98 -21.34 31.57
C ALA A 223 -4.63 -21.28 32.33
N GLY A 224 -4.14 -20.08 32.65
CA GLY A 224 -2.90 -19.86 33.40
C GLY A 224 -1.63 -19.80 32.54
N ALA A 225 -1.73 -19.78 31.22
CA ALA A 225 -0.58 -19.69 30.33
C ALA A 225 0.16 -18.33 30.48
N VAL A 226 1.49 -18.37 30.43
CA VAL A 226 2.35 -17.20 30.60
C VAL A 226 2.76 -16.68 29.22
N ILE A 227 2.22 -15.54 28.82
CA ILE A 227 2.65 -14.86 27.60
C ILE A 227 4.04 -14.26 27.84
N ILE A 228 5.07 -14.78 27.17
CA ILE A 228 6.45 -14.31 27.33
C ILE A 228 6.67 -12.98 26.60
N GLY A 229 5.96 -12.75 25.49
CA GLY A 229 6.05 -11.51 24.72
C GLY A 229 5.40 -11.63 23.34
N LYS A 230 5.60 -10.58 22.52
CA LYS A 230 5.13 -10.54 21.14
C LYS A 230 6.21 -11.10 20.21
N ASN A 231 5.85 -11.98 19.27
CA ASN A 231 6.79 -12.54 18.29
C ASN A 231 6.83 -11.72 17.00
N ARG A 232 8.03 -11.50 16.46
CA ARG A 232 8.22 -10.84 15.16
C ARG A 232 7.50 -11.59 14.04
N MET A 233 7.14 -10.84 13.01
CA MET A 233 6.39 -11.33 11.86
C MET A 233 6.89 -10.70 10.56
N HIS A 234 6.53 -11.26 9.40
CA HIS A 234 6.66 -10.52 8.14
C HIS A 234 5.76 -9.26 8.20
N GLU A 235 6.27 -8.11 7.74
CA GLU A 235 5.58 -6.82 7.84
C GLU A 235 4.14 -6.88 7.28
N CYS A 236 3.18 -6.45 8.09
CA CYS A 236 1.74 -6.46 7.83
C CYS A 236 1.11 -7.82 7.48
N GLY A 237 1.87 -8.93 7.53
CA GLY A 237 1.41 -10.24 7.11
C GLY A 237 1.45 -10.48 5.59
N CYS A 238 2.16 -9.64 4.83
CA CYS A 238 2.04 -9.55 3.36
C CYS A 238 2.61 -10.73 2.56
N GLU A 239 3.49 -11.56 3.14
CA GLU A 239 4.38 -12.43 2.36
C GLU A 239 4.84 -13.63 3.23
N PRO A 240 4.96 -14.85 2.65
CA PRO A 240 5.23 -16.09 3.39
C PRO A 240 6.72 -16.40 3.68
N SER A 241 7.68 -15.54 3.38
CA SER A 241 9.10 -15.75 3.73
C SER A 241 9.38 -15.54 5.22
N GLY A 242 8.74 -14.54 5.85
CA GLY A 242 9.11 -14.12 7.21
C GLY A 242 10.21 -13.06 7.29
N ALA A 243 10.78 -12.62 6.15
CA ALA A 243 11.75 -11.52 6.09
C ALA A 243 11.18 -10.22 6.69
N ASN A 244 11.98 -9.45 7.43
CA ASN A 244 11.51 -8.17 7.96
C ASN A 244 12.65 -7.14 8.04
N VAL A 245 12.54 -6.05 7.27
CA VAL A 245 13.51 -4.95 7.22
C VAL A 245 13.35 -3.97 8.40
N ALA A 246 12.14 -3.85 8.95
CA ALA A 246 11.79 -2.87 9.97
C ALA A 246 12.13 -3.33 11.39
N GLN A 247 11.95 -4.62 11.68
CA GLN A 247 12.24 -5.25 12.97
C GLN A 247 13.45 -6.22 12.92
N GLY A 248 13.88 -6.66 11.73
CA GLY A 248 14.87 -7.71 11.54
C GLY A 248 14.24 -9.09 11.31
N THR A 249 14.81 -9.84 10.36
CA THR A 249 14.40 -11.21 10.01
C THR A 249 14.78 -12.22 11.10
N PRO A 250 13.83 -12.99 11.67
CA PRO A 250 14.13 -14.05 12.64
C PRO A 250 14.93 -15.20 12.04
N THR A 251 15.73 -15.89 12.85
CA THR A 251 16.56 -17.01 12.42
C THR A 251 15.74 -18.29 12.18
N ASN A 252 15.92 -18.94 11.03
CA ASN A 252 15.55 -20.35 10.88
C ASN A 252 16.63 -21.21 11.55
N HIS A 253 16.30 -21.86 12.66
CA HIS A 253 17.27 -22.62 13.45
C HIS A 253 17.66 -23.97 12.82
N PHE A 254 16.87 -24.52 11.89
CA PHE A 254 17.26 -25.70 11.11
C PHE A 254 18.32 -25.38 10.05
N ASN A 255 18.27 -24.17 9.47
CA ASN A 255 19.31 -23.64 8.58
C ASN A 255 19.21 -22.11 8.45
N SER A 256 20.13 -21.36 9.04
CA SER A 256 20.10 -19.88 9.06
C SER A 256 20.30 -19.21 7.70
N SER A 257 20.72 -19.97 6.67
CA SER A 257 20.78 -19.52 5.27
C SER A 257 19.43 -19.61 4.54
N TYR A 258 18.39 -20.10 5.22
CA TYR A 258 17.01 -20.11 4.76
C TYR A 258 16.17 -19.20 5.65
N TYR A 259 15.07 -18.69 5.10
CA TYR A 259 14.09 -17.93 5.86
C TYR A 259 13.29 -18.86 6.81
N PRO A 260 12.78 -18.34 7.94
CA PRO A 260 11.95 -19.11 8.87
C PRO A 260 10.54 -19.39 8.32
N GLY A 261 10.17 -18.86 7.16
CA GLY A 261 8.79 -18.85 6.69
C GLY A 261 7.98 -17.79 7.43
N GLY A 262 6.78 -17.51 6.95
CA GLY A 262 6.00 -16.39 7.42
C GLY A 262 4.52 -16.45 7.06
N SER A 263 3.72 -15.51 7.56
CA SER A 263 4.18 -14.33 8.32
C SER A 263 4.40 -14.56 9.82
N THR A 264 4.07 -15.70 10.42
CA THR A 264 4.34 -16.01 11.85
C THR A 264 5.80 -16.45 12.08
N SER A 265 6.76 -15.63 11.64
CA SER A 265 8.17 -16.00 11.51
C SER A 265 8.89 -16.17 12.85
N GLY A 266 8.85 -15.17 13.72
CA GLY A 266 9.49 -15.23 15.04
C GLY A 266 8.89 -16.31 15.93
N GLY A 267 7.58 -16.50 15.85
CA GLY A 267 6.89 -17.54 16.63
C GLY A 267 7.37 -18.94 16.29
N CYS A 268 7.40 -19.30 14.99
CA CYS A 268 7.87 -20.62 14.59
C CYS A 268 9.39 -20.79 14.73
N SER A 269 10.18 -19.71 14.61
CA SER A 269 11.60 -19.68 14.91
C SER A 269 11.86 -20.07 16.38
N ALA A 270 11.24 -19.34 17.33
CA ALA A 270 11.36 -19.60 18.77
C ALA A 270 10.87 -21.01 19.15
N LEU A 271 9.74 -21.45 18.57
CA LEU A 271 9.13 -22.74 18.86
C LEU A 271 9.94 -23.91 18.27
N GLY A 272 10.44 -23.78 17.03
CA GLY A 272 11.36 -24.74 16.41
C GLY A 272 12.70 -24.86 17.16
N ALA A 273 13.16 -23.78 17.78
CA ALA A 273 14.30 -23.77 18.70
C ALA A 273 13.99 -24.28 20.12
N GLY A 274 12.73 -24.61 20.46
CA GLY A 274 12.35 -25.10 21.79
C GLY A 274 12.22 -24.02 22.87
N VAL A 275 12.22 -22.74 22.51
CA VAL A 275 12.11 -21.60 23.45
C VAL A 275 10.72 -21.54 24.10
N VAL A 276 9.66 -21.87 23.35
CA VAL A 276 8.29 -22.02 23.83
C VAL A 276 7.61 -23.22 23.15
N PRO A 277 6.73 -23.98 23.83
CA PRO A 277 6.01 -25.10 23.23
C PRO A 277 4.82 -24.70 22.33
N ILE A 278 4.22 -23.53 22.59
CA ILE A 278 2.97 -23.06 21.95
C ILE A 278 3.12 -21.61 21.48
N VAL A 279 2.59 -21.32 20.29
CA VAL A 279 2.47 -19.98 19.71
C VAL A 279 1.08 -19.77 19.13
N LEU A 280 0.54 -18.55 19.24
CA LEU A 280 -0.63 -18.13 18.45
C LEU A 280 -0.20 -17.26 17.26
N GLY A 281 -0.79 -17.53 16.09
CA GLY A 281 -0.51 -16.81 14.84
C GLY A 281 -1.75 -16.58 14.00
N THR A 282 -1.64 -15.68 13.02
CA THR A 282 -2.68 -15.41 12.02
C THR A 282 -2.36 -16.07 10.68
N ASP A 283 -3.37 -16.55 9.97
CA ASP A 283 -3.26 -17.22 8.67
C ASP A 283 -4.29 -16.68 7.66
N ALA A 284 -3.84 -15.82 6.75
CA ALA A 284 -4.63 -15.28 5.63
C ALA A 284 -4.32 -15.93 4.25
N GLY A 285 -3.23 -16.69 4.18
CA GLY A 285 -2.70 -17.27 2.94
C GLY A 285 -1.58 -18.27 3.18
N GLY A 286 -1.57 -18.95 4.34
CA GLY A 286 -0.50 -19.85 4.76
C GLY A 286 0.29 -19.40 5.99
N SER A 287 -0.04 -18.26 6.59
CA SER A 287 0.85 -17.62 7.58
C SER A 287 0.99 -18.33 8.93
N VAL A 288 0.22 -19.38 9.23
CA VAL A 288 0.50 -20.37 10.28
C VAL A 288 1.25 -21.58 9.71
N ARG A 289 0.82 -22.07 8.54
CA ARG A 289 1.26 -23.37 7.98
C ARG A 289 2.64 -23.34 7.31
N VAL A 290 2.99 -22.30 6.54
CA VAL A 290 4.34 -22.15 5.94
C VAL A 290 5.43 -22.10 7.01
N PRO A 291 5.39 -21.21 8.01
CA PRO A 291 6.45 -21.17 9.02
C PRO A 291 6.45 -22.42 9.90
N ALA A 292 5.30 -23.07 10.11
CA ALA A 292 5.26 -24.37 10.78
C ALA A 292 6.03 -25.45 9.98
N SER A 293 5.81 -25.53 8.66
CA SER A 293 6.58 -26.41 7.77
C SER A 293 8.08 -26.10 7.82
N PHE A 294 8.48 -24.83 7.66
CA PHE A 294 9.89 -24.44 7.55
C PHE A 294 10.68 -24.53 8.87
N ASN A 295 10.00 -24.72 10.02
CA ASN A 295 10.64 -24.95 11.33
C ASN A 295 10.33 -26.35 11.92
N GLY A 296 9.68 -27.26 11.19
CA GLY A 296 9.51 -28.66 11.61
C GLY A 296 8.50 -28.88 12.75
N VAL A 297 7.44 -28.06 12.78
CA VAL A 297 6.46 -27.98 13.87
C VAL A 297 5.04 -28.03 13.31
N PHE A 298 4.03 -28.21 14.17
CA PHE A 298 2.64 -28.34 13.72
C PHE A 298 1.95 -26.97 13.70
N GLY A 299 1.13 -26.71 12.68
CA GLY A 299 0.34 -25.49 12.57
C GLY A 299 -1.06 -25.76 12.04
N LEU A 300 -2.08 -25.38 12.82
CA LEU A 300 -3.49 -25.53 12.47
C LEU A 300 -4.08 -24.18 12.03
N LYS A 301 -4.74 -24.18 10.86
CA LYS A 301 -5.58 -23.09 10.32
C LYS A 301 -7.04 -23.51 10.58
N PRO A 302 -7.72 -23.01 11.62
CA PRO A 302 -9.09 -23.44 11.95
C PRO A 302 -10.12 -23.02 10.89
N THR A 303 -11.36 -23.51 10.99
CA THR A 303 -12.46 -23.05 10.13
C THR A 303 -12.61 -21.53 10.24
N HIS A 304 -13.04 -20.85 9.18
CA HIS A 304 -13.23 -19.40 9.23
C HIS A 304 -14.14 -19.00 10.39
N HIS A 305 -13.75 -17.96 11.13
CA HIS A 305 -14.39 -17.49 12.37
C HIS A 305 -14.48 -18.46 13.56
N ARG A 306 -13.92 -19.68 13.49
CA ARG A 306 -13.93 -20.68 14.58
C ARG A 306 -13.42 -20.17 15.93
N THR A 307 -12.31 -19.42 15.91
CA THR A 307 -11.59 -18.97 17.13
C THR A 307 -11.92 -17.54 17.50
N MET A 308 -12.16 -16.69 16.50
CA MET A 308 -12.72 -15.34 16.64
C MET A 308 -13.13 -14.80 15.27
N GLU A 309 -14.05 -13.83 15.28
CA GLU A 309 -14.36 -13.02 14.09
C GLU A 309 -13.20 -12.06 13.78
N ILE A 310 -12.50 -12.30 12.66
CA ILE A 310 -11.48 -11.39 12.14
C ILE A 310 -12.08 -10.63 10.97
N LYS A 311 -11.91 -9.31 10.96
CA LYS A 311 -12.42 -8.39 9.92
C LYS A 311 -11.64 -8.50 8.60
N MET A 312 -11.46 -9.71 8.06
CA MET A 312 -10.83 -10.07 6.77
C MET A 312 -11.33 -11.47 6.36
N SER A 313 -11.90 -11.63 5.16
CA SER A 313 -12.61 -12.86 4.74
C SER A 313 -11.71 -14.05 4.40
N THR A 314 -10.38 -13.90 4.46
CA THR A 314 -9.41 -14.99 4.23
C THR A 314 -8.61 -15.36 5.49
N CYS A 315 -8.69 -14.54 6.54
CA CYS A 315 -7.80 -14.60 7.70
C CYS A 315 -8.46 -15.32 8.89
N VAL A 316 -7.69 -16.17 9.56
CA VAL A 316 -8.06 -16.80 10.85
C VAL A 316 -6.92 -16.64 11.87
N LEU A 317 -7.23 -16.79 13.15
CA LEU A 317 -6.24 -17.00 14.21
C LEU A 317 -6.17 -18.50 14.51
N GLY A 318 -4.96 -19.06 14.50
CA GLY A 318 -4.71 -20.49 14.71
C GLY A 318 -3.53 -20.76 15.66
N PRO A 319 -3.49 -21.96 16.27
CA PRO A 319 -2.40 -22.37 17.12
C PRO A 319 -1.26 -23.01 16.31
N ILE A 320 -0.06 -22.87 16.85
CA ILE A 320 1.17 -23.51 16.39
C ILE A 320 1.79 -24.19 17.61
N ALA A 321 2.22 -25.44 17.49
CA ALA A 321 2.73 -26.19 18.62
C ALA A 321 3.87 -27.14 18.23
N ALA A 322 4.74 -27.43 19.20
CA ALA A 322 5.86 -28.34 19.01
C ALA A 322 5.38 -29.80 18.93
N THR A 323 4.25 -30.15 19.54
CA THR A 323 3.67 -31.50 19.52
C THR A 323 2.20 -31.50 19.10
N ALA A 324 1.67 -32.64 18.67
CA ALA A 324 0.25 -32.77 18.34
C ALA A 324 -0.64 -32.63 19.59
N ALA A 325 -0.15 -33.09 20.76
CA ALA A 325 -0.83 -32.92 22.04
C ALA A 325 -0.96 -31.44 22.42
N ASP A 326 0.13 -30.66 22.37
CA ASP A 326 0.11 -29.22 22.64
C ASP A 326 -0.76 -28.45 21.64
N LEU A 327 -0.82 -28.90 20.38
CA LEU A 327 -1.68 -28.30 19.36
C LEU A 327 -3.16 -28.51 19.70
N ALA A 328 -3.54 -29.71 20.14
CA ALA A 328 -4.89 -30.02 20.57
C ALA A 328 -5.27 -29.23 21.83
N ILE A 329 -4.35 -29.12 22.80
CA ILE A 329 -4.53 -28.29 24.01
C ILE A 329 -4.78 -26.83 23.62
N ALA A 330 -3.87 -26.24 22.83
CA ALA A 330 -3.99 -24.85 22.39
C ALA A 330 -5.30 -24.62 21.61
N TYR A 331 -5.62 -25.48 20.64
CA TYR A 331 -6.85 -25.40 19.85
C TYR A 331 -8.11 -25.41 20.73
N ARG A 332 -8.27 -26.40 21.60
CA ARG A 332 -9.47 -26.57 22.42
C ARG A 332 -9.70 -25.42 23.40
N HIS A 333 -8.64 -24.74 23.85
CA HIS A 333 -8.77 -23.50 24.60
C HIS A 333 -9.17 -22.29 23.73
N ILE A 334 -8.53 -22.06 22.58
CA ILE A 334 -8.81 -20.87 21.75
C ILE A 334 -10.08 -20.97 20.90
N ALA A 335 -10.62 -22.17 20.73
CA ALA A 335 -11.86 -22.45 19.98
C ALA A 335 -13.12 -22.43 20.86
N GLN A 336 -13.02 -22.04 22.13
CA GLN A 336 -14.19 -21.83 22.98
C GLN A 336 -15.03 -20.68 22.41
N PRO A 337 -16.35 -20.87 22.19
CA PRO A 337 -17.21 -19.84 21.61
C PRO A 337 -17.19 -18.52 22.39
N ASP A 338 -17.00 -17.42 21.66
CA ASP A 338 -17.15 -16.06 22.18
C ASP A 338 -18.65 -15.71 22.25
N PRO A 339 -19.24 -15.52 23.45
CA PRO A 339 -20.67 -15.24 23.59
C PRO A 339 -21.09 -13.89 22.99
N ASP A 340 -20.16 -12.94 22.91
CA ASP A 340 -20.40 -11.59 22.38
C ASP A 340 -20.17 -11.51 20.86
N SER A 341 -19.51 -12.52 20.26
CA SER A 341 -19.34 -12.61 18.80
C SER A 341 -20.62 -13.11 18.12
N PRO A 342 -21.21 -12.35 17.17
CA PRO A 342 -22.44 -12.73 16.47
C PRO A 342 -22.34 -14.09 15.76
N ALA A 343 -21.19 -14.36 15.12
CA ALA A 343 -20.88 -15.63 14.46
C ALA A 343 -20.23 -16.65 15.41
N GLY A 344 -19.26 -16.22 16.23
CA GLY A 344 -18.48 -17.11 17.10
C GLY A 344 -19.33 -17.94 18.06
N ARG A 345 -20.39 -17.34 18.62
CA ARG A 345 -21.34 -18.03 19.53
C ARG A 345 -22.17 -19.15 18.89
N LEU A 346 -22.21 -19.25 17.55
CA LEU A 346 -23.02 -20.23 16.82
C LEU A 346 -22.27 -21.54 16.53
N PHE A 347 -20.95 -21.55 16.70
CA PHE A 347 -20.11 -22.71 16.40
C PHE A 347 -20.29 -23.82 17.43
N ALA A 348 -20.80 -24.98 16.99
CA ALA A 348 -20.77 -26.19 17.80
C ALA A 348 -19.34 -26.73 17.95
N ALA A 349 -19.05 -27.41 19.06
CA ALA A 349 -17.74 -28.00 19.31
C ALA A 349 -17.37 -29.02 18.22
N SER A 350 -16.20 -28.88 17.61
CA SER A 350 -15.65 -29.88 16.68
C SER A 350 -15.57 -31.24 17.37
N GLN A 351 -15.87 -32.32 16.64
CA GLN A 351 -15.89 -33.69 17.16
C GLN A 351 -14.88 -34.55 16.38
N PRO A 352 -14.18 -35.48 17.03
CA PRO A 352 -13.37 -36.45 16.32
C PRO A 352 -14.26 -37.36 15.43
N PRO A 353 -13.73 -37.93 14.34
CA PRO A 353 -14.45 -38.90 13.53
C PRO A 353 -14.96 -40.08 14.39
N PRO A 354 -16.17 -40.61 14.15
CA PRO A 354 -16.68 -41.73 14.92
C PRO A 354 -15.83 -42.99 14.71
N PRO A 355 -15.71 -43.88 15.72
CA PRO A 355 -14.95 -45.13 15.60
C PRO A 355 -15.39 -45.95 14.39
N GLY A 356 -14.44 -46.41 13.58
CA GLY A 356 -14.70 -47.17 12.36
C GLY A 356 -15.18 -46.36 11.16
N ALA A 357 -15.19 -45.03 11.23
CA ALA A 357 -15.39 -44.18 10.05
C ALA A 357 -14.37 -44.51 8.94
N LYS A 358 -14.83 -44.53 7.69
CA LYS A 358 -13.92 -44.59 6.54
C LYS A 358 -13.07 -43.32 6.51
N LYS A 359 -11.79 -43.48 6.16
CA LYS A 359 -10.84 -42.39 6.03
C LYS A 359 -10.36 -42.30 4.58
N PHE A 360 -10.44 -41.12 3.97
CA PHE A 360 -10.00 -40.89 2.59
C PHE A 360 -8.88 -39.85 2.53
N MET A 361 -7.84 -40.11 1.72
CA MET A 361 -6.83 -39.12 1.34
C MET A 361 -7.01 -38.74 -0.12
N GLY A 362 -7.57 -37.56 -0.37
CA GLY A 362 -7.74 -37.02 -1.72
C GLY A 362 -6.46 -36.38 -2.22
N VAL A 363 -5.86 -36.94 -3.26
CA VAL A 363 -4.66 -36.39 -3.90
C VAL A 363 -4.99 -36.04 -5.35
N TRP A 364 -4.76 -34.79 -5.75
CA TRP A 364 -4.73 -34.46 -7.19
C TRP A 364 -3.29 -34.57 -7.69
N ARG A 365 -3.01 -35.62 -8.47
CA ARG A 365 -1.65 -35.99 -8.88
C ARG A 365 -0.92 -34.90 -9.68
N ASP A 366 -1.60 -34.23 -10.60
CA ASP A 366 -0.99 -33.16 -11.41
C ASP A 366 -0.56 -31.95 -10.57
N TRP A 367 -1.38 -31.56 -9.58
CA TRP A 367 -1.07 -30.46 -8.68
C TRP A 367 0.09 -30.82 -7.75
N TRP A 368 0.06 -32.03 -7.18
CA TRP A 368 1.12 -32.59 -6.33
C TRP A 368 2.50 -32.62 -7.03
N ALA A 369 2.52 -32.93 -8.32
CA ALA A 369 3.73 -33.05 -9.12
C ALA A 369 4.51 -31.73 -9.30
N VAL A 370 3.98 -30.58 -8.87
CA VAL A 370 4.67 -29.28 -8.93
C VAL A 370 5.70 -29.10 -7.81
N ALA A 371 5.66 -29.93 -6.75
CA ALA A 371 6.66 -29.89 -5.69
C ALA A 371 8.05 -30.33 -6.15
N ASP A 372 9.11 -29.83 -5.49
CA ASP A 372 10.47 -30.34 -5.65
C ASP A 372 10.50 -31.87 -5.46
N PRO A 373 11.20 -32.66 -6.30
CA PRO A 373 11.22 -34.11 -6.20
C PRO A 373 11.61 -34.64 -4.81
N ARG A 374 12.45 -33.91 -4.05
CA ARG A 374 12.82 -34.25 -2.66
C ARG A 374 11.64 -34.11 -1.70
N VAL A 375 10.79 -33.10 -1.92
CA VAL A 375 9.54 -32.90 -1.18
C VAL A 375 8.53 -33.99 -1.53
N GLN A 376 8.40 -34.32 -2.83
CA GLN A 376 7.50 -35.39 -3.28
C GLN A 376 7.86 -36.74 -2.67
N ASP A 377 9.14 -37.13 -2.67
CA ASP A 377 9.61 -38.40 -2.08
C ASP A 377 9.27 -38.52 -0.59
N VAL A 378 9.56 -37.48 0.20
CA VAL A 378 9.26 -37.45 1.64
C VAL A 378 7.75 -37.51 1.91
N CYS A 379 6.95 -36.73 1.17
CA CYS A 379 5.50 -36.71 1.35
C CYS A 379 4.81 -37.99 0.85
N ASN A 380 5.30 -38.63 -0.22
CA ASN A 380 4.76 -39.90 -0.72
C ASN A 380 4.94 -41.01 0.33
N LYS A 381 6.13 -41.14 0.93
CA LYS A 381 6.40 -42.12 2.01
C LYS A 381 5.46 -41.96 3.21
N ALA A 382 5.11 -40.72 3.55
CA ALA A 382 4.14 -40.43 4.60
C ALA A 382 2.72 -40.87 4.20
N LEU A 383 2.26 -40.57 2.98
CA LEU A 383 0.96 -41.04 2.48
C LEU A 383 0.86 -42.57 2.47
N ASP A 384 1.91 -43.26 1.99
CA ASP A 384 1.95 -44.72 1.95
C ASP A 384 1.90 -45.33 3.37
N TYR A 385 2.59 -44.71 4.34
CA TYR A 385 2.48 -45.08 5.76
C TYR A 385 1.06 -44.89 6.30
N PHE A 386 0.43 -43.73 6.09
CA PHE A 386 -0.93 -43.49 6.60
C PHE A 386 -1.96 -44.43 5.99
N ALA A 387 -1.85 -44.74 4.69
CA ALA A 387 -2.68 -45.73 4.04
C ALA A 387 -2.49 -47.13 4.66
N ALA A 388 -1.25 -47.58 4.82
CA ALA A 388 -0.94 -48.92 5.33
C ALA A 388 -1.23 -49.10 6.85
N LYS A 389 -0.91 -48.10 7.68
CA LYS A 389 -1.00 -48.18 9.15
C LYS A 389 -2.38 -47.77 9.69
N HIS A 390 -2.95 -46.69 9.16
CA HIS A 390 -4.18 -46.07 9.70
C HIS A 390 -5.41 -46.29 8.82
N GLY A 391 -5.28 -47.05 7.72
CA GLY A 391 -6.40 -47.51 6.89
C GLY A 391 -7.00 -46.44 5.98
N TYR A 392 -6.23 -45.44 5.58
CA TYR A 392 -6.68 -44.43 4.63
C TYR A 392 -6.77 -44.98 3.20
N GLU A 393 -7.90 -44.78 2.54
CA GLU A 393 -8.07 -45.02 1.11
C GLU A 393 -7.59 -43.79 0.33
N ILE A 394 -6.53 -43.93 -0.48
CA ILE A 394 -6.03 -42.84 -1.34
C ILE A 394 -6.90 -42.76 -2.59
N VAL A 395 -7.60 -41.64 -2.77
CA VAL A 395 -8.50 -41.39 -3.91
C VAL A 395 -7.95 -40.27 -4.78
N ASP A 396 -8.02 -40.44 -6.10
CA ASP A 396 -7.66 -39.40 -7.06
C ASP A 396 -8.81 -38.37 -7.15
N ILE A 397 -8.46 -37.09 -7.09
CA ILE A 397 -9.42 -35.97 -7.13
C ILE A 397 -8.93 -34.90 -8.12
N SER A 398 -9.84 -34.03 -8.55
CA SER A 398 -9.51 -32.83 -9.33
C SER A 398 -10.22 -31.62 -8.73
N ILE A 399 -9.59 -30.44 -8.85
CA ILE A 399 -10.09 -29.19 -8.27
C ILE A 399 -10.16 -28.12 -9.39
N PRO A 400 -11.31 -27.90 -10.02
CA PRO A 400 -11.41 -26.94 -11.11
C PRO A 400 -11.10 -25.52 -10.64
N TRP A 401 -10.60 -24.70 -11.56
CA TRP A 401 -10.28 -23.28 -11.35
C TRP A 401 -9.17 -22.98 -10.32
N LEU A 402 -8.22 -23.87 -10.06
CA LEU A 402 -7.08 -23.57 -9.15
C LEU A 402 -6.27 -22.33 -9.60
N ALA A 403 -6.05 -22.14 -10.90
CA ALA A 403 -5.22 -21.05 -11.39
C ALA A 403 -5.89 -19.67 -11.12
N GLU A 404 -7.19 -19.59 -11.35
CA GLU A 404 -8.03 -18.41 -11.21
C GLU A 404 -8.39 -18.14 -9.74
N SER A 405 -8.66 -19.19 -8.96
CA SER A 405 -8.97 -19.06 -7.53
C SER A 405 -7.77 -18.60 -6.71
N ARG A 406 -6.54 -18.96 -7.11
CA ARG A 406 -5.30 -18.36 -6.58
C ARG A 406 -5.23 -16.84 -6.84
N VAL A 407 -5.66 -16.39 -8.01
CA VAL A 407 -5.75 -14.95 -8.35
C VAL A 407 -6.86 -14.28 -7.52
N ALA A 408 -8.02 -14.92 -7.34
CA ALA A 408 -9.12 -14.43 -6.50
C ALA A 408 -8.70 -14.30 -5.02
N HIS A 409 -8.07 -15.33 -4.44
CA HIS A 409 -7.52 -15.31 -3.08
C HIS A 409 -6.55 -14.15 -2.91
N SER A 410 -5.57 -14.05 -3.81
CA SER A 410 -4.56 -13.00 -3.78
C SER A 410 -5.23 -11.62 -3.79
N LEU A 411 -6.12 -11.38 -4.78
CA LEU A 411 -6.87 -10.14 -4.96
C LEU A 411 -7.66 -9.75 -3.69
N ILE A 412 -8.45 -10.67 -3.13
CA ILE A 412 -9.25 -10.41 -1.92
C ILE A 412 -8.34 -10.06 -0.74
N CYS A 413 -7.38 -10.95 -0.44
CA CYS A 413 -6.49 -10.82 0.72
C CYS A 413 -5.72 -9.49 0.71
N VAL A 414 -5.08 -9.14 -0.42
CA VAL A 414 -4.29 -7.91 -0.50
C VAL A 414 -5.16 -6.65 -0.53
N THR A 415 -6.38 -6.71 -1.09
CA THR A 415 -7.30 -5.56 -1.14
C THR A 415 -7.83 -5.23 0.25
N GLU A 416 -8.29 -6.22 1.02
CA GLU A 416 -8.74 -6.02 2.41
C GLU A 416 -7.59 -5.50 3.30
N MET A 417 -6.39 -6.07 3.16
CA MET A 417 -5.20 -5.65 3.91
C MET A 417 -4.79 -4.20 3.59
N THR A 418 -4.92 -3.81 2.31
CA THR A 418 -4.66 -2.44 1.85
C THR A 418 -5.62 -1.44 2.47
N GLU A 419 -6.91 -1.75 2.50
CA GLU A 419 -7.92 -0.89 3.14
C GLU A 419 -7.72 -0.81 4.66
N LYS A 420 -7.26 -1.87 5.33
CA LYS A 420 -6.82 -1.76 6.74
C LYS A 420 -5.63 -0.82 6.90
N ALA A 421 -4.62 -0.92 6.04
CA ALA A 421 -3.42 -0.07 6.11
C ALA A 421 -3.75 1.44 6.02
N ARG A 422 -4.77 1.82 5.22
CA ARG A 422 -5.25 3.22 5.11
C ARG A 422 -5.66 3.87 6.43
N ARG A 423 -6.01 3.08 7.45
CA ARG A 423 -6.54 3.55 8.74
C ARG A 423 -5.47 3.70 9.83
N ARG A 424 -4.21 3.38 9.54
CA ARG A 424 -3.11 3.35 10.52
C ARG A 424 -2.43 4.70 10.77
N THR A 425 -2.57 5.65 9.84
CA THR A 425 -1.94 6.98 9.93
C THR A 425 -2.97 8.07 10.19
N PRO A 426 -2.66 9.11 10.98
CA PRO A 426 -3.56 10.25 11.20
C PRO A 426 -3.90 11.02 9.91
N ASN A 427 -2.99 11.02 8.94
CA ASN A 427 -3.23 11.50 7.59
C ASN A 427 -3.47 10.30 6.63
N PRO A 428 -4.68 10.12 6.08
CA PRO A 428 -4.96 9.05 5.11
C PRO A 428 -4.19 9.16 3.79
N ALA A 429 -3.63 10.33 3.46
CA ALA A 429 -2.77 10.48 2.28
C ALA A 429 -1.40 9.80 2.47
N ASP A 430 -0.90 9.72 3.71
CA ASP A 430 0.42 9.20 4.05
C ASP A 430 0.40 7.72 4.50
N TRP A 431 -0.67 7.00 4.18
CA TRP A 431 -0.90 5.62 4.65
C TRP A 431 0.19 4.59 4.31
N LEU A 432 1.01 4.86 3.29
CA LEU A 432 2.18 4.05 2.91
C LEU A 432 3.49 4.47 3.61
N SER A 433 3.44 5.41 4.56
CA SER A 433 4.64 5.93 5.26
C SER A 433 5.18 5.00 6.35
N LEU A 434 4.35 4.07 6.86
CA LEU A 434 4.71 3.13 7.92
C LEU A 434 5.33 1.83 7.42
N VAL A 435 5.26 1.56 6.11
CA VAL A 435 5.62 0.27 5.52
C VAL A 435 6.88 0.35 4.64
N SER A 436 7.63 -0.75 4.66
CA SER A 436 8.85 -0.95 3.87
C SER A 436 8.59 -1.05 2.36
N SER A 437 9.66 -1.06 1.56
CA SER A 437 9.57 -1.04 0.08
C SER A 437 8.79 -2.23 -0.53
N PRO A 438 8.99 -3.50 -0.11
CA PRO A 438 8.18 -4.63 -0.56
C PRO A 438 6.68 -4.42 -0.34
N THR A 439 6.30 -4.13 0.91
CA THR A 439 4.91 -3.92 1.31
C THR A 439 4.27 -2.73 0.61
N LYS A 440 5.04 -1.63 0.46
CA LYS A 440 4.63 -0.43 -0.27
C LYS A 440 4.32 -0.72 -1.73
N LEU A 441 5.16 -1.52 -2.40
CA LEU A 441 4.93 -1.95 -3.77
C LEU A 441 3.62 -2.74 -3.86
N LEU A 442 3.47 -3.81 -3.07
CA LEU A 442 2.28 -4.66 -3.05
C LEU A 442 1.01 -3.85 -2.81
N MET A 443 0.96 -3.09 -1.70
CA MET A 443 -0.20 -2.29 -1.30
C MET A 443 -0.55 -1.20 -2.32
N SER A 444 0.43 -0.61 -3.00
CA SER A 444 0.16 0.40 -4.04
C SER A 444 -0.53 -0.20 -5.27
N VAL A 445 -0.19 -1.44 -5.65
CA VAL A 445 -0.81 -2.15 -6.78
C VAL A 445 -2.23 -2.55 -6.43
N SER A 446 -2.44 -3.24 -5.30
CA SER A 446 -3.77 -3.65 -4.80
C SER A 446 -4.71 -2.49 -4.52
N SER A 447 -4.21 -1.29 -4.21
CA SER A 447 -5.02 -0.09 -4.02
C SER A 447 -5.84 0.36 -5.25
N ASN A 448 -5.63 -0.29 -6.41
CA ASN A 448 -6.34 -0.03 -7.65
C ASN A 448 -7.43 -1.08 -7.99
N THR A 449 -7.70 -2.06 -7.11
CA THR A 449 -8.77 -3.06 -7.29
C THR A 449 -10.15 -2.41 -7.42
N PRO A 450 -10.88 -2.57 -8.54
CA PRO A 450 -12.27 -2.14 -8.65
C PRO A 450 -13.20 -3.04 -7.83
N ALA A 451 -14.24 -2.46 -7.23
CA ALA A 451 -15.23 -3.20 -6.44
C ALA A 451 -15.90 -4.34 -7.23
N ALA A 452 -16.13 -4.15 -8.53
CA ALA A 452 -16.69 -5.19 -9.39
C ALA A 452 -15.77 -6.43 -9.50
N ASP A 453 -14.46 -6.25 -9.59
CA ASP A 453 -13.51 -7.38 -9.68
C ASP A 453 -13.33 -8.07 -8.32
N TYR A 454 -13.44 -7.32 -7.21
CA TYR A 454 -13.55 -7.89 -5.87
C TYR A 454 -14.81 -8.76 -5.69
N LEU A 455 -15.97 -8.30 -6.17
CA LEU A 455 -17.21 -9.09 -6.13
C LEU A 455 -17.09 -10.37 -6.97
N LYS A 456 -16.53 -10.30 -8.19
CA LYS A 456 -16.26 -11.50 -9.00
C LYS A 456 -15.32 -12.49 -8.34
N ALA A 457 -14.28 -12.02 -7.65
CA ALA A 457 -13.37 -12.89 -6.91
C ALA A 457 -14.11 -13.68 -5.80
N ASN A 458 -15.14 -13.08 -5.19
CA ASN A 458 -16.02 -13.76 -4.25
C ASN A 458 -17.00 -14.72 -4.95
N GLY A 459 -17.46 -14.43 -6.16
CA GLY A 459 -18.27 -15.38 -6.94
C GLY A 459 -17.49 -16.65 -7.33
N LEU A 460 -16.18 -16.50 -7.63
CA LEU A 460 -15.29 -17.66 -7.83
C LEU A 460 -14.99 -18.43 -6.53
N ARG A 461 -14.92 -17.74 -5.39
CA ARG A 461 -14.84 -18.39 -4.07
C ARG A 461 -16.05 -19.31 -3.87
N GLU A 462 -17.27 -18.85 -4.14
CA GLU A 462 -18.48 -19.66 -3.99
C GLU A 462 -18.48 -20.89 -4.92
N LEU A 463 -18.13 -20.74 -6.19
CA LEU A 463 -17.99 -21.88 -7.12
C LEU A 463 -16.97 -22.93 -6.62
N MET A 464 -15.88 -22.49 -6.01
CA MET A 464 -14.91 -23.40 -5.39
C MET A 464 -15.48 -24.06 -4.13
N MET A 465 -16.22 -23.32 -3.29
CA MET A 465 -16.88 -23.84 -2.09
C MET A 465 -17.91 -24.93 -2.43
N GLN A 466 -18.70 -24.74 -3.49
CA GLN A 466 -19.65 -25.75 -3.99
C GLN A 466 -18.97 -27.04 -4.45
N HIS A 467 -17.80 -26.94 -5.09
CA HIS A 467 -17.01 -28.11 -5.49
C HIS A 467 -16.35 -28.81 -4.30
N MET A 468 -15.84 -28.05 -3.30
CA MET A 468 -15.35 -28.63 -2.05
C MET A 468 -16.45 -29.41 -1.32
N ALA A 469 -17.66 -28.81 -1.19
CA ALA A 469 -18.83 -29.46 -0.64
C ALA A 469 -19.20 -30.75 -1.40
N PHE A 470 -19.11 -30.75 -2.73
CA PHE A 470 -19.28 -31.98 -3.52
C PHE A 470 -18.24 -33.06 -3.19
N LEU A 471 -16.95 -32.71 -3.06
CA LEU A 471 -15.90 -33.67 -2.70
C LEU A 471 -16.09 -34.26 -1.30
N PHE A 472 -16.43 -33.44 -0.30
CA PHE A 472 -16.68 -33.92 1.07
C PHE A 472 -17.92 -34.82 1.17
N GLN A 473 -18.98 -34.55 0.39
CA GLN A 473 -20.14 -35.45 0.34
C GLN A 473 -19.88 -36.74 -0.45
N LYS A 474 -19.05 -36.69 -1.50
CA LYS A 474 -18.64 -37.86 -2.29
C LYS A 474 -17.74 -38.81 -1.47
N TYR A 475 -16.90 -38.24 -0.61
CA TYR A 475 -15.98 -38.96 0.25
C TYR A 475 -16.10 -38.44 1.71
N PRO A 476 -17.09 -38.93 2.49
CA PRO A 476 -17.27 -38.48 3.87
C PRO A 476 -16.01 -38.72 4.71
N GLY A 477 -15.52 -37.68 5.40
CA GLY A 477 -14.25 -37.73 6.12
C GLY A 477 -12.99 -37.59 5.24
N LEU A 478 -13.11 -37.03 4.03
CA LEU A 478 -11.98 -36.72 3.16
C LEU A 478 -11.03 -35.70 3.79
N LEU A 479 -9.74 -36.07 3.83
CA LEU A 479 -8.65 -35.12 3.93
C LEU A 479 -8.06 -34.91 2.53
N ILE A 480 -8.05 -33.66 2.05
CA ILE A 480 -7.38 -33.28 0.80
C ILE A 480 -5.91 -33.05 1.13
N MET A 481 -5.03 -33.81 0.46
CA MET A 481 -3.61 -33.93 0.82
C MET A 481 -2.71 -33.26 -0.23
N THR A 482 -1.76 -32.47 0.26
CA THR A 482 -0.68 -31.85 -0.53
C THR A 482 0.58 -31.72 0.34
N PRO A 483 1.78 -31.51 -0.21
CA PRO A 483 2.86 -30.90 0.56
C PRO A 483 2.44 -29.53 1.09
N THR A 484 2.93 -29.09 2.26
CA THR A 484 2.58 -27.74 2.76
C THR A 484 3.09 -26.64 1.84
N THR A 485 4.26 -26.83 1.23
CA THR A 485 4.75 -25.98 0.13
C THR A 485 5.44 -26.86 -0.92
N PRO A 486 5.51 -26.44 -2.19
CA PRO A 486 6.28 -27.15 -3.20
C PRO A 486 7.80 -26.99 -3.05
N LEU A 487 8.27 -26.16 -2.12
CA LEU A 487 9.68 -25.84 -1.94
C LEU A 487 10.29 -26.66 -0.79
N VAL A 488 11.58 -26.97 -0.89
CA VAL A 488 12.37 -27.48 0.25
C VAL A 488 12.53 -26.45 1.37
N GLY A 489 12.38 -25.17 1.03
CA GLY A 489 12.49 -23.99 1.88
C GLY A 489 12.77 -22.76 1.01
N TRP A 490 12.71 -21.56 1.60
CA TRP A 490 13.09 -20.32 0.89
C TRP A 490 14.51 -19.88 1.25
N ALA A 491 15.44 -19.96 0.30
CA ALA A 491 16.82 -19.53 0.46
C ALA A 491 16.95 -17.99 0.61
N ARG A 492 17.74 -17.51 1.57
CA ARG A 492 18.04 -16.07 1.75
C ARG A 492 19.05 -15.60 0.72
N SER A 493 18.87 -14.40 0.15
CA SER A 493 19.89 -13.76 -0.69
C SER A 493 20.66 -12.68 0.09
N PRO A 494 21.97 -12.49 -0.19
CA PRO A 494 22.75 -11.43 0.45
C PRO A 494 22.16 -10.04 0.23
N GLY A 495 21.98 -9.28 1.32
CA GLY A 495 21.49 -7.90 1.29
C GLY A 495 19.96 -7.74 1.39
N ASP A 496 19.18 -8.83 1.37
CA ASP A 496 17.73 -8.78 1.50
C ASP A 496 17.28 -8.10 2.82
N ASP A 497 17.99 -8.33 3.92
CA ASP A 497 17.64 -7.75 5.24
C ASP A 497 17.74 -6.21 5.30
N LEU A 498 18.46 -5.56 4.36
CA LEU A 498 18.69 -4.12 4.37
C LEU A 498 17.58 -3.31 3.67
N TYR A 499 16.97 -3.87 2.62
CA TYR A 499 15.98 -3.17 1.78
C TYR A 499 14.73 -4.00 1.46
N GLY A 500 14.75 -5.30 1.77
CA GLY A 500 13.76 -6.27 1.36
C GLY A 500 13.93 -6.69 -0.10
N PHE A 501 13.05 -7.60 -0.50
CA PHE A 501 12.91 -8.07 -1.87
C PHE A 501 11.43 -8.10 -2.28
N SER A 502 11.17 -8.17 -3.58
CA SER A 502 9.88 -8.52 -4.15
C SER A 502 10.11 -9.63 -5.15
N ASP A 503 9.77 -10.85 -4.74
CA ASP A 503 9.85 -12.07 -5.54
C ASP A 503 8.47 -12.73 -5.51
N THR A 504 7.63 -12.27 -6.43
CA THR A 504 6.25 -12.72 -6.56
C THR A 504 6.16 -14.17 -7.03
N ASN A 505 7.17 -14.68 -7.74
CA ASN A 505 7.18 -16.07 -8.22
C ASN A 505 7.36 -17.04 -7.05
N THR A 506 8.36 -16.80 -6.19
CA THR A 506 8.59 -17.64 -5.00
C THR A 506 7.51 -17.44 -3.93
N THR A 507 6.92 -16.24 -3.83
CA THR A 507 5.70 -16.00 -3.03
C THR A 507 4.56 -16.91 -3.49
N ILE A 508 4.25 -16.91 -4.80
CA ILE A 508 3.20 -17.73 -5.40
C ILE A 508 3.48 -19.23 -5.23
N LYS A 509 4.73 -19.68 -5.45
CA LYS A 509 5.15 -21.06 -5.21
C LYS A 509 4.94 -21.45 -3.74
N SER A 510 5.44 -20.65 -2.80
CA SER A 510 5.30 -20.91 -1.35
C SER A 510 3.84 -21.06 -0.92
N MET A 511 2.91 -20.34 -1.56
CA MET A 511 1.47 -20.37 -1.27
C MET A 511 0.68 -21.40 -2.08
N MET A 512 1.31 -22.14 -2.99
CA MET A 512 0.65 -22.85 -4.09
C MET A 512 -0.45 -23.83 -3.67
N TYR A 513 -0.28 -24.54 -2.55
CA TYR A 513 -1.24 -25.52 -2.03
C TYR A 513 -2.21 -24.94 -0.98
N ILE A 514 -1.68 -24.08 -0.13
CA ILE A 514 -2.27 -23.63 1.14
C ILE A 514 -3.32 -22.53 1.01
N TYR A 515 -3.30 -21.74 -0.07
CA TYR A 515 -4.21 -20.61 -0.25
C TYR A 515 -5.68 -21.06 -0.32
N LEU A 516 -5.94 -22.28 -0.81
CA LEU A 516 -7.29 -22.79 -1.07
C LEU A 516 -8.15 -22.76 0.20
N SER A 517 -7.64 -23.29 1.32
CA SER A 517 -8.38 -23.29 2.59
C SER A 517 -8.56 -21.90 3.23
N ASN A 518 -7.80 -20.88 2.80
CA ASN A 518 -8.08 -19.49 3.15
C ASN A 518 -9.19 -18.91 2.29
N LEU A 519 -9.21 -19.26 0.99
CA LEU A 519 -10.25 -18.81 0.08
C LEU A 519 -11.62 -19.38 0.45
N VAL A 520 -11.73 -20.70 0.67
CA VAL A 520 -13.00 -21.39 0.95
C VAL A 520 -13.34 -21.50 2.45
N GLY A 521 -12.47 -21.01 3.34
CA GLY A 521 -12.71 -21.00 4.78
C GLY A 521 -12.54 -22.34 5.52
N THR A 522 -12.34 -23.47 4.83
CA THR A 522 -12.11 -24.81 5.42
C THR A 522 -10.90 -24.87 6.36
N PRO A 523 -10.88 -25.75 7.37
CA PRO A 523 -9.72 -25.94 8.21
C PRO A 523 -8.61 -26.73 7.48
N SER A 524 -7.35 -26.48 7.82
CA SER A 524 -6.21 -27.27 7.34
C SER A 524 -5.04 -27.26 8.31
N LEU A 525 -4.24 -28.33 8.31
CA LEU A 525 -3.13 -28.55 9.24
C LEU A 525 -1.87 -28.95 8.51
N SER A 526 -0.76 -28.27 8.83
CA SER A 526 0.59 -28.67 8.42
C SER A 526 1.24 -29.49 9.53
N ALA A 527 1.72 -30.69 9.21
CA ALA A 527 2.46 -31.58 10.10
C ALA A 527 3.85 -31.89 9.51
N PRO A 528 4.94 -31.89 10.32
CA PRO A 528 6.26 -32.30 9.85
C PRO A 528 6.27 -33.80 9.54
N VAL A 529 6.78 -34.18 8.36
CA VAL A 529 6.84 -35.57 7.88
C VAL A 529 8.24 -36.02 7.43
N GLY A 530 9.24 -35.14 7.49
CA GLY A 530 10.62 -35.53 7.19
C GLY A 530 11.54 -34.34 6.96
N TYR A 531 12.72 -34.62 6.43
CA TYR A 531 13.79 -33.63 6.27
C TYR A 531 14.62 -33.88 5.01
N VAL A 532 14.93 -32.82 4.27
CA VAL A 532 15.72 -32.87 3.03
C VAL A 532 17.03 -32.10 3.16
N ASP A 533 17.98 -32.38 2.27
CA ASP A 533 19.23 -31.62 2.20
C ASP A 533 19.01 -30.25 1.54
N PRO A 534 19.56 -29.16 2.12
CA PRO A 534 19.42 -27.81 1.59
C PRO A 534 20.31 -27.57 0.38
N ASP A 535 19.98 -26.57 -0.42
CA ASP A 535 20.80 -26.09 -1.54
C ASP A 535 21.94 -25.16 -1.08
N GLN A 536 21.80 -24.53 0.11
CA GLN A 536 22.82 -23.69 0.73
C GLN A 536 22.84 -23.78 2.27
N GLY A 537 23.96 -23.42 2.90
CA GLY A 537 24.09 -23.43 4.37
C GLY A 537 24.41 -24.82 4.96
N LYS A 538 23.91 -25.08 6.17
CA LYS A 538 24.15 -26.33 6.93
C LYS A 538 22.86 -26.81 7.59
N GLY A 539 22.83 -28.08 7.99
CA GLY A 539 21.66 -28.73 8.59
C GLY A 539 20.81 -29.46 7.54
N LYS A 540 19.56 -29.76 7.90
CA LYS A 540 18.53 -30.29 6.97
C LYS A 540 17.26 -29.47 7.12
N LEU A 541 16.54 -29.28 6.02
CA LEU A 541 15.30 -28.51 6.00
C LEU A 541 14.10 -29.41 6.31
N PRO A 542 13.22 -29.04 7.25
CA PRO A 542 11.99 -29.78 7.53
C PRO A 542 10.96 -29.65 6.41
N ILE A 543 10.27 -30.75 6.11
CA ILE A 543 9.19 -30.84 5.13
C ILE A 543 7.87 -31.09 5.85
N GLY A 544 6.86 -30.27 5.54
CA GLY A 544 5.50 -30.41 6.02
C GLY A 544 4.57 -31.07 5.00
N LEU A 545 3.66 -31.91 5.49
CA LEU A 545 2.49 -32.40 4.77
C LEU A 545 1.26 -31.63 5.24
N LEU A 546 0.41 -31.21 4.30
CA LEU A 546 -0.83 -30.50 4.54
C LEU A 546 -2.02 -31.43 4.36
N ALA A 547 -2.88 -31.49 5.37
CA ALA A 547 -4.23 -32.02 5.27
C ALA A 547 -5.25 -30.87 5.33
N MET A 548 -6.20 -30.82 4.40
CA MET A 548 -7.37 -29.93 4.44
C MET A 548 -8.64 -30.74 4.67
N GLY A 549 -9.40 -30.41 5.70
CA GLY A 549 -10.64 -31.09 6.05
C GLY A 549 -11.89 -30.30 5.66
N GLU A 550 -13.06 -30.88 5.92
CA GLU A 550 -14.35 -30.19 5.80
C GLU A 550 -14.48 -29.08 6.86
N TRP A 551 -15.35 -28.09 6.62
CA TRP A 551 -15.70 -27.09 7.64
C TRP A 551 -16.07 -27.78 8.97
N GLY A 552 -15.44 -27.35 10.06
CA GLY A 552 -15.65 -27.93 11.39
C GLY A 552 -14.87 -29.21 11.71
N ALA A 553 -14.06 -29.74 10.80
CA ALA A 553 -13.30 -30.98 10.98
C ALA A 553 -11.94 -30.80 11.71
N GLU A 554 -11.80 -29.81 12.60
CA GLU A 554 -10.53 -29.57 13.30
C GLU A 554 -10.03 -30.76 14.13
N GLU A 555 -10.91 -31.46 14.85
CA GLU A 555 -10.52 -32.67 15.61
C GLU A 555 -10.09 -33.83 14.70
N GLN A 556 -10.61 -33.92 13.46
CA GLN A 556 -10.08 -34.88 12.47
C GLN A 556 -8.65 -34.52 12.06
N LEU A 557 -8.35 -33.23 11.91
CA LEU A 557 -6.99 -32.77 11.62
C LEU A 557 -6.05 -32.99 12.82
N LEU A 558 -6.54 -32.89 14.05
CA LEU A 558 -5.77 -33.24 15.25
C LEU A 558 -5.51 -34.75 15.38
N VAL A 559 -6.43 -35.61 14.91
CA VAL A 559 -6.15 -37.05 14.72
C VAL A 559 -4.99 -37.24 13.73
N PHE A 560 -5.08 -36.62 12.54
CA PHE A 560 -4.00 -36.67 11.55
C PHE A 560 -2.66 -36.13 12.08
N ALA A 561 -2.66 -35.09 12.92
CA ALA A 561 -1.45 -34.57 13.55
C ALA A 561 -0.79 -35.60 14.47
N ARG A 562 -1.58 -36.37 15.24
CA ARG A 562 -1.06 -37.47 16.09
C ARG A 562 -0.51 -38.61 15.24
N GLU A 563 -1.19 -38.99 14.16
CA GLU A 563 -0.72 -40.03 13.23
C GLU A 563 0.58 -39.60 12.51
N ALA A 564 0.72 -38.32 12.16
CA ALA A 564 1.96 -37.76 11.62
C ALA A 564 3.10 -37.67 12.65
N GLU A 565 2.78 -37.39 13.92
CA GLU A 565 3.74 -37.43 15.03
C GLU A 565 4.25 -38.87 15.27
N GLU A 566 3.36 -39.87 15.23
CA GLU A 566 3.70 -41.30 15.26
C GLU A 566 4.66 -41.65 14.10
N TYR A 567 4.32 -41.28 12.87
CA TYR A 567 5.15 -41.53 11.69
C TYR A 567 6.57 -40.96 11.82
N ILE A 568 6.73 -39.69 12.23
CA ILE A 568 8.06 -39.07 12.34
C ILE A 568 8.89 -39.57 13.53
N HIS A 569 8.26 -40.18 14.54
CA HIS A 569 8.97 -40.77 15.69
C HIS A 569 9.28 -42.27 15.51
N GLU A 570 8.41 -43.03 14.85
CA GLU A 570 8.50 -44.49 14.75
C GLU A 570 9.01 -45.00 13.40
N ALA A 571 8.59 -44.39 12.30
CA ALA A 571 8.80 -44.92 10.95
C ALA A 571 9.80 -44.12 10.10
N TYR A 572 9.90 -42.81 10.29
CA TYR A 572 10.85 -41.97 9.54
C TYR A 572 12.31 -42.25 9.92
N GLU A 573 13.18 -42.45 8.91
CA GLU A 573 14.59 -42.80 9.14
C GLU A 573 15.37 -41.66 9.82
N GLY A 574 16.01 -41.99 10.96
CA GLY A 574 16.67 -41.01 11.83
C GLY A 574 15.71 -40.22 12.73
N GLY A 575 14.39 -40.47 12.63
CA GLY A 575 13.36 -39.92 13.49
C GLY A 575 13.23 -38.39 13.45
N ARG A 576 12.52 -37.86 14.45
CA ARG A 576 12.33 -36.42 14.62
C ARG A 576 13.63 -35.72 15.01
N ARG A 577 13.94 -34.64 14.29
CA ARG A 577 15.13 -33.81 14.51
C ARG A 577 14.79 -32.55 15.28
N ARG A 578 15.79 -32.07 16.03
CA ARG A 578 15.86 -30.73 16.62
C ARG A 578 17.04 -29.99 15.98
N PRO A 579 17.03 -28.66 15.88
CA PRO A 579 18.19 -27.91 15.43
C PRO A 579 19.36 -28.02 16.43
N ASP A 580 20.59 -27.83 15.98
CA ASP A 580 21.78 -27.83 16.86
C ASP A 580 21.71 -26.73 17.94
N THR A 581 20.96 -25.65 17.65
CA THR A 581 20.67 -24.55 18.57
C THR A 581 19.34 -24.74 19.33
N TRP A 582 18.91 -25.99 19.59
CA TRP A 582 17.71 -26.24 20.38
C TRP A 582 17.97 -25.98 21.87
N LEU A 583 17.04 -25.28 22.52
CA LEU A 583 17.15 -24.83 23.89
C LEU A 583 16.46 -25.80 24.86
N ASP A 584 17.26 -26.41 25.74
CA ASP A 584 16.78 -27.09 26.93
C ASP A 584 16.33 -26.06 27.99
N VAL A 585 15.12 -25.51 27.84
CA VAL A 585 14.57 -24.48 28.74
C VAL A 585 14.44 -25.00 30.17
N LEU A 586 13.82 -26.16 30.36
CA LEU A 586 13.57 -26.75 31.69
C LEU A 586 14.87 -27.12 32.41
N GLY A 587 15.80 -27.77 31.71
CA GLY A 587 17.11 -28.12 32.26
C GLY A 587 18.01 -26.92 32.51
N LYS A 588 17.92 -25.85 31.70
CA LYS A 588 18.62 -24.58 31.96
C LYS A 588 18.06 -23.87 33.20
N ALA A 589 16.74 -23.69 33.27
CA ALA A 589 16.09 -23.04 34.41
C ALA A 589 16.33 -23.79 35.73
N SER A 590 16.28 -25.13 35.73
CA SER A 590 16.56 -25.95 36.91
C SER A 590 18.04 -25.86 37.37
N LYS A 591 19.00 -25.79 36.43
CA LYS A 591 20.42 -25.53 36.75
C LYS A 591 20.63 -24.13 37.35
N GLU A 592 19.99 -23.11 36.79
CA GLU A 592 20.07 -21.72 37.28
C GLU A 592 19.45 -21.57 38.68
N ALA A 593 18.31 -22.23 38.93
CA ALA A 593 17.69 -22.32 40.25
C ALA A 593 18.63 -22.98 41.27
N THR A 594 19.23 -24.11 40.92
CA THR A 594 20.17 -24.85 41.78
C THR A 594 21.42 -24.03 42.12
N ALA A 595 21.93 -23.26 41.15
CA ALA A 595 23.07 -22.36 41.37
C ALA A 595 22.71 -21.21 42.32
N LYS A 596 21.52 -20.61 42.19
CA LYS A 596 21.01 -19.57 43.12
C LYS A 596 20.79 -20.10 44.55
N SER A 597 20.51 -21.39 44.74
CA SER A 597 20.29 -22.01 46.06
C SER A 597 21.54 -22.61 46.73
N SER A 598 22.72 -22.54 46.10
CA SER A 598 23.94 -23.14 46.66
C SER A 598 24.49 -22.32 47.86
N PRO A 599 24.90 -22.93 49.00
CA PRO A 599 25.24 -22.19 50.22
C PRO A 599 26.45 -21.24 50.13
N PHE A 600 27.26 -21.30 49.07
CA PHE A 600 28.56 -20.64 48.99
C PHE A 600 28.51 -19.09 48.89
N VAL A 601 27.32 -18.50 48.79
CA VAL A 601 27.10 -17.03 48.78
C VAL A 601 26.56 -16.51 50.13
N ALA A 602 26.23 -17.41 51.08
CA ALA A 602 25.61 -17.03 52.36
C ALA A 602 26.58 -16.49 53.44
N THR A 603 27.90 -16.45 53.18
CA THR A 603 28.93 -16.21 54.20
C THR A 603 29.30 -14.73 54.46
N ILE A 604 28.56 -13.76 53.90
CA ILE A 604 28.76 -12.32 54.22
C ILE A 604 27.41 -11.63 54.53
N ARG A 605 26.74 -12.08 55.60
CA ARG A 605 25.68 -11.32 56.31
C ARG A 605 25.39 -11.96 57.68
N GLY A 606 26.35 -11.89 58.60
CA GLY A 606 26.26 -12.65 59.87
C GLY A 606 27.23 -12.28 60.99
N SER A 607 27.49 -10.99 61.27
CA SER A 607 28.19 -10.61 62.51
C SER A 607 27.92 -9.17 62.97
N ARG A 608 27.13 -9.08 64.06
CA ARG A 608 27.07 -8.06 65.14
C ARG A 608 27.12 -6.54 64.86
N LEU A 609 26.21 -5.87 65.58
CA LEU A 609 26.27 -4.45 65.96
C LEU A 609 27.60 -4.10 66.66
N GLU A 610 28.13 -2.90 66.37
CA GLU A 610 28.41 -1.86 67.37
C GLU A 610 28.69 -0.51 66.68
N SER A 611 28.90 0.56 67.46
CA SER A 611 28.55 1.94 67.08
C SER A 611 29.71 2.89 66.73
N THR A 612 29.33 4.01 66.08
CA THR A 612 30.00 5.33 66.00
C THR A 612 31.22 5.52 65.04
N PRO A 613 31.47 6.77 64.55
CA PRO A 613 32.16 7.01 63.27
C PRO A 613 33.48 7.80 63.37
N LEU A 614 34.29 7.85 62.28
CA LEU A 614 34.98 9.09 61.81
C LEU A 614 35.76 8.95 60.47
N SER A 615 36.15 10.14 59.98
CA SER A 615 36.71 10.61 58.70
C SER A 615 37.89 9.90 58.00
N MET A 616 37.89 10.07 56.66
CA MET A 616 39.02 10.39 55.75
C MET A 616 40.46 9.93 56.08
N SER A 617 41.12 9.28 55.11
CA SER A 617 42.17 9.94 54.29
C SER A 617 42.55 9.12 53.04
N THR A 618 43.38 9.73 52.17
CA THR A 618 43.70 9.29 50.81
C THR A 618 45.18 8.88 50.62
N SER A 619 45.42 7.83 49.84
CA SER A 619 46.61 7.62 48.97
C SER A 619 46.29 6.42 48.06
N ARG A 620 46.32 6.42 46.72
CA ARG A 620 47.07 7.12 45.66
C ARG A 620 48.54 6.71 45.52
N ILE A 621 48.82 5.91 44.48
CA ILE A 621 49.93 5.94 43.50
C ILE A 621 49.59 4.80 42.50
N ASP A 622 49.18 5.04 41.25
CA ASP A 622 49.85 5.60 40.06
C ASP A 622 51.01 4.78 39.46
N SER A 623 50.80 4.23 38.25
CA SER A 623 51.76 4.39 37.14
C SER A 623 51.22 3.93 35.76
N ARG A 624 50.85 4.93 34.96
CA ARG A 624 51.38 5.20 33.60
C ARG A 624 51.59 4.02 32.62
N LYS A 625 50.87 4.06 31.50
CA LYS A 625 51.36 4.77 30.29
C LYS A 625 50.22 5.19 29.36
N SER A 626 50.40 6.36 28.75
CA SER A 626 49.51 7.03 27.79
C SER A 626 50.29 7.24 26.48
N LEU A 627 49.58 7.49 25.37
CA LEU A 627 49.88 8.43 24.27
C LEU A 627 48.82 8.17 23.16
N THR A 628 47.65 8.83 23.16
CA THR A 628 47.33 10.15 22.53
C THR A 628 47.47 10.17 21.00
N GLY A 629 46.56 10.74 20.19
CA GLY A 629 45.31 11.46 20.48
C GLY A 629 45.18 12.74 19.63
N SER A 630 43.95 13.25 19.40
CA SER A 630 43.69 14.67 19.03
C SER A 630 42.18 15.03 18.99
N ASP A 631 41.73 15.66 20.08
CA ASP A 631 40.59 16.61 20.17
C ASP A 631 41.03 18.01 19.66
N PRO A 632 40.24 19.13 19.66
CA PRO A 632 39.10 19.54 20.53
C PRO A 632 37.94 20.28 19.76
N VAL A 633 36.97 21.06 20.31
CA VAL A 633 36.64 21.66 21.64
C VAL A 633 35.10 21.93 21.75
N PHE A 634 34.63 22.45 22.91
CA PHE A 634 33.39 23.25 23.19
C PHE A 634 32.02 22.56 22.95
N SER A 635 31.33 21.97 23.94
CA SER A 635 30.85 22.43 25.28
C SER A 635 29.60 23.34 25.29
N GLN A 636 28.53 22.85 25.94
CA GLN A 636 27.98 23.42 27.18
C GLN A 636 26.90 22.50 27.78
N SER A 637 26.82 22.48 29.11
CA SER A 637 25.95 21.60 29.90
C SER A 637 24.97 22.40 30.75
N HIS A 638 23.69 22.02 30.77
CA HIS A 638 22.72 22.49 31.76
C HIS A 638 21.90 21.33 32.32
N THR A 639 22.18 20.97 33.57
CA THR A 639 21.23 20.34 34.49
C THR A 639 20.43 21.43 35.21
N PRO A 640 19.21 21.11 35.65
CA PRO A 640 18.88 21.41 37.04
C PRO A 640 18.32 20.17 37.75
N ALA A 641 18.74 19.99 39.00
CA ALA A 641 18.18 18.98 39.89
C ALA A 641 16.84 19.45 40.46
N TYR A 642 15.93 18.51 40.69
CA TYR A 642 14.85 18.69 41.68
C TYR A 642 14.72 17.41 42.50
N THR A 643 15.27 17.44 43.71
CA THR A 643 14.98 16.48 44.76
C THR A 643 13.67 16.87 45.44
N ARG A 644 12.78 15.90 45.69
CA ARG A 644 11.78 16.01 46.74
C ARG A 644 11.65 14.68 47.48
N SER A 645 11.71 14.79 48.80
CA SER A 645 11.69 13.68 49.76
C SER A 645 10.30 13.05 49.86
N TYR A 646 10.29 11.75 50.13
CA TYR A 646 9.15 11.06 50.73
C TYR A 646 8.96 11.53 52.18
N ASP A 647 7.71 11.54 52.63
CA ASP A 647 7.32 11.18 53.99
C ASP A 647 6.01 10.37 53.92
N PRO A 648 5.81 9.37 54.80
CA PRO A 648 4.64 8.48 54.75
C PRO A 648 3.47 9.02 55.59
N ILE A 649 2.23 8.71 55.19
CA ILE A 649 1.07 8.86 56.08
C ILE A 649 0.32 7.53 56.19
N ASP A 650 0.01 7.25 57.44
CA ASP A 650 -0.42 6.03 58.11
C ASP A 650 -1.74 5.40 57.63
N TYR A 651 -1.96 4.19 58.11
CA TYR A 651 -3.17 3.38 57.94
C TYR A 651 -4.33 3.84 58.84
N ASN A 652 -5.49 3.23 58.56
CA ASN A 652 -6.46 2.70 59.52
C ASN A 652 -7.74 3.51 59.82
N HIS A 653 -8.89 2.97 59.37
CA HIS A 653 -10.15 3.01 60.12
C HIS A 653 -11.06 1.81 59.73
N ASN A 654 -10.91 0.70 60.47
CA ASN A 654 -11.99 -0.07 61.14
C ASN A 654 -13.45 0.20 60.68
N HIS A 655 -14.16 -0.78 60.08
CA HIS A 655 -15.05 -1.78 60.75
C HIS A 655 -16.52 -1.29 60.95
N PRO A 656 -17.52 -2.17 61.23
CA PRO A 656 -17.91 -3.38 60.49
C PRO A 656 -19.47 -3.50 60.36
N ALA A 657 -19.94 -4.56 59.68
CA ALA A 657 -21.04 -5.48 60.08
C ALA A 657 -21.75 -6.09 58.85
N ASP A 658 -22.40 -7.25 58.84
CA ASP A 658 -22.36 -8.57 59.53
C ASP A 658 -23.66 -9.30 59.07
N TYR A 659 -23.80 -10.61 59.33
CA TYR A 659 -24.97 -11.49 59.13
C TYR A 659 -25.26 -12.11 57.74
N ASN A 660 -24.68 -13.30 57.55
CA ASN A 660 -25.37 -14.59 57.32
C ASN A 660 -26.81 -14.58 56.76
N HIS A 661 -27.07 -15.39 55.72
CA HIS A 661 -27.57 -16.77 55.90
C HIS A 661 -27.51 -17.63 54.61
N GLN A 662 -27.59 -18.95 54.78
CA GLN A 662 -27.47 -19.99 53.73
C GLN A 662 -28.85 -20.69 53.43
N PRO A 663 -28.95 -21.70 52.52
CA PRO A 663 -30.08 -21.85 51.58
C PRO A 663 -31.19 -22.84 51.99
N VAL A 664 -32.33 -22.83 51.26
CA VAL A 664 -33.35 -23.91 51.24
C VAL A 664 -33.99 -24.07 49.83
N TYR A 665 -34.33 -25.31 49.45
CA TYR A 665 -35.02 -25.73 48.22
C TYR A 665 -36.57 -25.62 48.29
N ALA A 666 -37.25 -25.47 47.14
CA ALA A 666 -38.61 -26.01 46.90
C ALA A 666 -39.04 -25.99 45.40
N GLU A 667 -39.59 -27.11 44.91
CA GLU A 667 -40.46 -27.25 43.70
C GLU A 667 -41.93 -27.52 44.17
N PRO A 668 -42.98 -27.86 43.35
CA PRO A 668 -43.18 -27.85 41.87
C PRO A 668 -44.55 -27.27 41.37
N SER A 669 -44.84 -27.44 40.06
CA SER A 669 -46.18 -27.76 39.45
C SER A 669 -47.00 -26.62 38.76
N PRO A 670 -48.01 -26.89 37.87
CA PRO A 670 -47.76 -27.05 36.42
C PRO A 670 -48.80 -26.36 35.45
N ASP A 671 -48.55 -26.53 34.14
CA ASP A 671 -49.46 -26.46 32.96
C ASP A 671 -50.30 -25.20 32.63
N LEU A 672 -50.14 -24.71 31.38
CA LEU A 672 -51.23 -24.42 30.40
C LEU A 672 -50.68 -23.85 29.06
N HIS A 673 -50.92 -24.54 27.93
CA HIS A 673 -50.82 -24.01 26.56
C HIS A 673 -52.10 -23.21 26.18
N PRO A 674 -52.09 -22.29 25.17
CA PRO A 674 -52.49 -22.67 23.79
C PRO A 674 -51.79 -21.78 22.68
N PRO A 675 -52.33 -21.51 21.45
CA PRO A 675 -51.62 -21.80 20.18
C PRO A 675 -51.34 -20.55 19.26
N PRO A 676 -50.73 -20.70 18.06
CA PRO A 676 -50.29 -19.58 17.23
C PRO A 676 -51.32 -19.10 16.17
N PRO A 677 -51.25 -17.83 15.70
CA PRO A 677 -52.02 -17.36 14.55
C PRO A 677 -51.17 -17.13 13.27
N THR A 678 -51.83 -17.32 12.13
CA THR A 678 -51.30 -17.22 10.75
C THR A 678 -51.51 -15.84 10.11
N TYR A 679 -50.68 -15.50 9.10
CA TYR A 679 -50.84 -14.30 8.25
C TYR A 679 -52.04 -14.40 7.30
N PRO A 680 -52.69 -13.27 6.95
CA PRO A 680 -52.83 -12.89 5.53
C PRO A 680 -52.66 -11.33 5.33
N PRO A 681 -53.03 -10.69 4.19
CA PRO A 681 -52.04 -10.23 3.20
C PRO A 681 -52.01 -8.70 2.93
N THR A 682 -51.07 -8.27 2.09
CA THR A 682 -50.72 -6.88 1.78
C THR A 682 -51.53 -6.23 0.63
N ASN A 683 -52.04 -5.00 0.84
CA ASN A 683 -51.81 -3.79 0.01
C ASN A 683 -52.93 -2.72 0.16
N MET A 684 -52.57 -1.49 0.55
CA MET A 684 -52.71 -0.29 -0.31
C MET A 684 -52.21 1.03 0.34
N ASN A 685 -51.33 1.71 -0.38
CA ASN A 685 -51.07 3.16 -0.49
C ASN A 685 -51.27 4.18 0.67
N ASN A 686 -50.18 4.95 0.87
CA ASN A 686 -50.11 6.40 1.15
C ASN A 686 -50.75 6.98 2.44
N SER A 687 -49.91 7.21 3.46
CA SER A 687 -49.63 8.58 3.94
C SER A 687 -48.27 8.65 4.68
N LYS A 688 -47.68 9.86 4.71
CA LYS A 688 -46.31 10.18 5.16
C LYS A 688 -45.97 9.73 6.60
N PRO A 689 -44.69 9.46 6.92
CA PRO A 689 -44.16 9.57 8.28
C PRO A 689 -43.59 10.99 8.56
N ASP A 690 -43.90 11.52 9.74
CA ASP A 690 -43.17 12.63 10.37
C ASP A 690 -41.92 12.13 11.12
N GLU A 691 -41.13 13.07 11.64
CA GLU A 691 -39.78 12.88 12.17
C GLU A 691 -39.70 12.06 13.47
N GLY A 692 -38.56 11.39 13.68
CA GLY A 692 -38.12 11.00 15.03
C GLY A 692 -37.36 9.69 15.14
N TYR A 693 -36.05 9.70 14.84
CA TYR A 693 -34.95 9.11 15.62
C TYR A 693 -33.68 9.07 14.77
N ASN A 694 -32.61 9.76 15.20
CA ASN A 694 -31.26 9.42 14.74
C ASN A 694 -30.22 9.77 15.81
N GLN A 695 -29.40 8.78 16.15
CA GLN A 695 -28.23 8.93 17.02
C GLN A 695 -27.14 9.66 16.20
N GLY A 696 -26.18 10.40 16.74
CA GLY A 696 -25.57 10.35 18.07
C GLY A 696 -24.05 10.44 17.89
N TYR A 697 -23.55 11.61 17.46
CA TYR A 697 -22.11 11.87 17.32
C TYR A 697 -21.65 12.93 18.33
N ALA A 698 -20.74 12.54 19.22
CA ALA A 698 -20.27 13.37 20.31
C ALA A 698 -19.23 14.41 19.87
N HIS A 699 -19.38 15.63 20.37
CA HIS A 699 -18.53 16.78 20.07
C HIS A 699 -17.35 16.84 21.05
N ARG A 700 -16.10 16.66 20.59
CA ARG A 700 -14.90 16.89 21.42
C ARG A 700 -14.37 18.31 21.16
N GLN A 701 -14.43 19.17 22.17
CA GLN A 701 -13.81 20.50 22.10
C GLN A 701 -12.28 20.36 22.23
N GLY A 702 -11.55 21.11 21.41
CA GLY A 702 -10.08 21.20 21.44
C GLY A 702 -9.65 22.63 21.11
N LEU A 703 -8.73 23.17 21.90
CA LEU A 703 -8.33 24.58 21.86
C LEU A 703 -7.59 24.95 20.56
N ALA A 704 -7.99 26.05 19.92
CA ALA A 704 -7.23 26.64 18.82
C ALA A 704 -6.09 27.51 19.34
N PRO A 705 -4.86 27.40 18.80
CA PRO A 705 -3.78 28.36 19.11
C PRO A 705 -4.06 29.72 18.47
N SER A 706 -3.76 30.79 19.20
CA SER A 706 -3.96 32.17 18.78
C SER A 706 -3.05 32.57 17.62
N SER A 707 -3.62 32.65 16.41
CA SER A 707 -2.95 33.21 15.24
C SER A 707 -2.88 34.75 15.34
N PRO A 708 -1.73 35.40 15.07
CA PRO A 708 -1.63 36.85 15.12
C PRO A 708 -2.42 37.54 13.99
N GLN A 709 -3.03 38.69 14.30
CA GLN A 709 -3.82 39.48 13.35
C GLN A 709 -3.03 39.87 12.10
N ALA A 710 -3.40 39.32 10.95
CA ALA A 710 -2.87 39.72 9.65
C ALA A 710 -3.53 41.02 9.18
N LYS A 711 -2.75 42.11 9.13
CA LYS A 711 -3.19 43.42 8.63
C LYS A 711 -3.66 43.33 7.17
N SER A 712 -4.72 44.07 6.84
CA SER A 712 -5.26 44.14 5.48
C SER A 712 -4.24 44.78 4.52
N ALA A 713 -3.86 44.04 3.47
CA ALA A 713 -2.92 44.52 2.44
C ALA A 713 -3.65 44.86 1.13
N PRO A 714 -3.33 46.00 0.48
CA PRO A 714 -3.99 46.40 -0.77
C PRO A 714 -3.62 45.49 -1.94
N LYS A 715 -4.59 45.27 -2.84
CA LYS A 715 -4.49 44.37 -4.02
C LYS A 715 -3.41 44.87 -5.02
N ARG A 716 -2.15 44.43 -4.83
CA ARG A 716 -1.03 44.72 -5.75
C ARG A 716 -1.18 43.98 -7.09
N TRP A 717 -0.72 44.63 -8.16
CA TRP A 717 -0.73 44.16 -9.55
C TRP A 717 -0.06 42.78 -9.76
N CYS A 718 0.95 42.44 -8.95
CA CYS A 718 1.65 41.16 -8.92
C CYS A 718 1.39 40.33 -7.65
N ALA A 719 0.17 40.34 -7.11
CA ALA A 719 -0.17 39.60 -5.88
C ALA A 719 0.08 38.08 -5.95
N PHE A 720 0.26 37.48 -7.13
CA PHE A 720 0.66 36.08 -7.29
C PHE A 720 2.12 35.82 -6.86
N MET A 721 2.98 36.84 -6.81
CA MET A 721 4.40 36.71 -6.44
C MET A 721 4.63 36.33 -4.97
N SER A 722 3.60 36.35 -4.12
CA SER A 722 3.67 35.79 -2.76
C SER A 722 3.69 34.25 -2.75
N ASN A 723 3.23 33.63 -3.83
CA ASN A 723 3.32 32.20 -4.05
C ASN A 723 4.70 31.88 -4.67
N LYS A 724 5.48 31.02 -3.99
CA LYS A 724 6.86 30.69 -4.38
C LYS A 724 6.94 30.08 -5.78
N TRP A 725 6.04 29.15 -6.12
CA TRP A 725 6.03 28.49 -7.43
C TRP A 725 5.60 29.43 -8.55
N ALA A 726 4.64 30.32 -8.29
CA ALA A 726 4.20 31.32 -9.27
C ALA A 726 5.30 32.36 -9.54
N ALA A 727 6.00 32.80 -8.49
CA ALA A 727 7.16 33.69 -8.62
C ALA A 727 8.30 33.03 -9.41
N MET A 728 8.61 31.75 -9.14
CA MET A 728 9.64 31.01 -9.90
C MET A 728 9.24 30.80 -11.36
N PHE A 729 7.99 30.41 -11.65
CA PHE A 729 7.52 30.24 -13.03
C PHE A 729 7.65 31.54 -13.83
N PHE A 730 7.21 32.66 -13.25
CA PHE A 730 7.33 33.98 -13.86
C PHE A 730 8.79 34.40 -14.07
N GLY A 731 9.65 34.23 -13.05
CA GLY A 731 11.06 34.58 -13.12
C GLY A 731 11.84 33.78 -14.16
N VAL A 732 11.60 32.47 -14.25
CA VAL A 732 12.22 31.59 -15.26
C VAL A 732 11.80 31.99 -16.67
N THR A 733 10.51 32.29 -16.89
CA THR A 733 10.00 32.75 -18.20
C THR A 733 10.66 34.08 -18.61
N VAL A 734 10.72 35.06 -17.71
CA VAL A 734 11.34 36.37 -17.97
C VAL A 734 12.83 36.23 -18.27
N LEU A 735 13.55 35.37 -17.55
CA LEU A 735 14.98 35.14 -17.76
C LEU A 735 15.24 34.49 -19.13
N GLN A 736 14.44 33.51 -19.54
CA GLN A 736 14.51 32.92 -20.88
C GLN A 736 14.33 33.98 -21.96
N ALA A 737 13.26 34.79 -21.86
CA ALA A 737 12.94 35.84 -22.82
C ALA A 737 14.11 36.83 -23.01
N ILE A 738 14.71 37.30 -21.92
CA ILE A 738 15.85 38.23 -21.97
C ILE A 738 17.04 37.57 -22.69
N ILE A 739 17.42 36.35 -22.30
CA ILE A 739 18.59 35.66 -22.87
C ILE A 739 18.38 35.38 -24.36
N CYS A 740 17.21 34.87 -24.76
CA CYS A 740 16.92 34.57 -26.16
C CYS A 740 16.87 35.83 -27.03
N LEU A 741 16.27 36.93 -26.55
CA LEU A 741 16.25 38.20 -27.26
C LEU A 741 17.64 38.83 -27.41
N CYS A 742 18.53 38.64 -26.44
CA CYS A 742 19.94 39.05 -26.57
C CYS A 742 20.66 38.27 -27.69
N PHE A 743 20.48 36.95 -27.76
CA PHE A 743 21.08 36.14 -28.85
C PHE A 743 20.47 36.48 -30.23
N GLU A 744 19.15 36.62 -30.33
CA GLU A 744 18.48 37.03 -31.58
C GLU A 744 18.92 38.41 -32.07
N SER A 745 19.04 39.39 -31.15
CA SER A 745 19.54 40.73 -31.47
C SER A 745 21.00 40.71 -31.94
N TYR A 746 21.83 39.84 -31.35
CA TYR A 746 23.21 39.62 -31.79
C TYR A 746 23.29 38.99 -33.19
N ILE A 747 22.50 37.94 -33.45
CA ILE A 747 22.43 37.26 -34.75
C ILE A 747 22.00 38.26 -35.84
N PHE A 748 20.95 39.04 -35.58
CA PHE A 748 20.48 40.08 -36.49
C PHE A 748 21.54 41.15 -36.77
N ALA A 749 22.16 41.72 -35.73
CA ALA A 749 23.19 42.74 -35.89
C ALA A 749 24.41 42.20 -36.66
N LYS A 750 24.82 40.95 -36.40
CA LYS A 750 25.92 40.30 -37.12
C LYS A 750 25.57 40.06 -38.59
N PHE A 751 24.43 39.47 -38.91
CA PHE A 751 24.00 39.25 -40.29
C PHE A 751 23.86 40.55 -41.08
N GLN A 752 23.18 41.56 -40.50
CA GLN A 752 23.00 42.86 -41.13
C GLN A 752 24.34 43.57 -41.40
N SER A 753 25.37 43.32 -40.57
CA SER A 753 26.70 43.88 -40.79
C SER A 753 27.44 43.29 -42.00
N GLN A 754 27.06 42.09 -42.47
CA GLN A 754 27.71 41.39 -43.59
C GLN A 754 27.04 41.63 -44.95
N ILE A 755 25.80 42.12 -44.96
CA ILE A 755 25.07 42.45 -46.19
C ILE A 755 25.49 43.82 -46.73
N SER A 756 25.60 43.92 -48.06
CA SER A 756 25.79 45.17 -48.78
C SER A 756 24.48 45.98 -48.85
N PRO A 757 24.47 47.27 -48.46
CA PRO A 757 23.22 48.05 -48.37
C PRO A 757 22.65 48.52 -49.72
N ASN A 758 23.42 48.40 -50.81
CA ASN A 758 23.04 48.86 -52.15
C ASN A 758 23.01 47.69 -53.14
N LEU A 759 21.85 47.40 -53.70
CA LEU A 759 21.71 46.49 -54.84
C LEU A 759 22.37 47.07 -56.10
N PRO A 760 23.17 46.29 -56.86
CA PRO A 760 23.70 46.72 -58.15
C PRO A 760 22.59 47.16 -59.12
N SER A 761 22.78 48.31 -59.76
CA SER A 761 21.78 48.95 -60.65
C SER A 761 21.49 48.21 -61.96
N VAL A 762 22.19 47.10 -62.23
CA VAL A 762 22.16 46.34 -63.50
C VAL A 762 21.43 44.98 -63.34
N LEU A 763 20.90 44.67 -62.15
CA LEU A 763 20.18 43.41 -61.90
C LEU A 763 18.79 43.37 -62.55
N ALA A 764 18.42 42.20 -63.08
CA ALA A 764 17.07 41.93 -63.58
C ALA A 764 16.02 42.06 -62.45
N PRO A 765 14.79 42.52 -62.73
CA PRO A 765 13.75 42.76 -61.71
C PRO A 765 13.40 41.53 -60.86
N GLU A 766 13.48 40.34 -61.44
CA GLU A 766 13.21 39.04 -60.78
C GLU A 766 14.31 38.73 -59.74
N VAL A 767 15.58 38.78 -60.16
CA VAL A 767 16.75 38.58 -59.28
C VAL A 767 16.80 39.59 -58.14
N LYS A 768 16.41 40.86 -58.41
CA LYS A 768 16.31 41.89 -57.37
C LYS A 768 15.30 41.52 -56.28
N LYS A 769 14.11 41.01 -56.65
CA LYS A 769 13.09 40.55 -55.69
C LYS A 769 13.54 39.34 -54.89
N GLU A 770 14.25 38.40 -55.51
CA GLU A 770 14.80 37.23 -54.82
C GLU A 770 15.83 37.63 -53.75
N ILE A 771 16.71 38.59 -54.04
CA ILE A 771 17.64 39.15 -53.05
C ILE A 771 16.88 39.80 -51.88
N GLU A 772 15.91 40.67 -52.18
CA GLU A 772 15.10 41.37 -51.17
C GLU A 772 14.32 40.37 -50.28
N ALA A 773 13.80 39.28 -50.84
CA ALA A 773 13.12 38.22 -50.11
C ALA A 773 14.07 37.41 -49.19
N ASN A 774 15.32 37.21 -49.61
CA ASN A 774 16.35 36.55 -48.79
C ASN A 774 16.80 37.46 -47.63
N MET A 775 17.02 38.75 -47.88
CA MET A 775 17.39 39.74 -46.84
C MET A 775 16.33 39.87 -45.73
N LYS A 776 15.04 39.71 -46.06
CA LYS A 776 13.92 39.77 -45.11
C LYS A 776 13.81 38.55 -44.17
N THR A 777 14.58 37.50 -44.39
CA THR A 777 14.51 36.26 -43.60
C THR A 777 14.74 36.50 -42.10
N ILE A 778 15.86 37.12 -41.70
CA ILE A 778 16.11 37.39 -40.26
C ILE A 778 15.17 38.44 -39.66
N PRO A 779 14.89 39.60 -40.30
CA PRO A 779 13.86 40.52 -39.81
C PRO A 779 12.53 39.83 -39.46
N THR A 780 12.11 38.86 -40.28
CA THR A 780 10.90 38.05 -40.07
C THR A 780 10.99 37.18 -38.81
N PHE A 781 12.11 36.48 -38.60
CA PHE A 781 12.36 35.71 -37.37
C PHE A 781 12.43 36.61 -36.13
N LEU A 782 13.26 37.66 -36.15
CA LEU A 782 13.48 38.56 -35.01
C LEU A 782 12.17 39.24 -34.56
N THR A 783 11.38 39.74 -35.52
CA THR A 783 10.12 40.42 -35.21
C THR A 783 9.11 39.44 -34.59
N LEU A 784 9.09 38.19 -35.05
CA LEU A 784 8.27 37.14 -34.46
C LEU A 784 8.73 36.76 -33.05
N PHE A 785 10.05 36.64 -32.77
CA PHE A 785 10.54 36.33 -31.43
C PHE A 785 10.29 37.46 -30.43
N ILE A 786 10.47 38.72 -30.86
CA ILE A 786 10.10 39.89 -30.05
C ILE A 786 8.62 39.83 -29.69
N PHE A 787 7.73 39.60 -30.67
CA PHE A 787 6.31 39.43 -30.42
C PHE A 787 6.01 38.21 -29.53
N GLY A 788 6.69 37.09 -29.77
CA GLY A 788 6.62 35.83 -29.02
C GLY A 788 6.88 36.01 -27.54
N PHE A 789 8.07 36.48 -27.16
CA PHE A 789 8.46 36.63 -25.77
C PHE A 789 7.69 37.75 -25.05
N LEU A 790 7.32 38.84 -25.75
CA LEU A 790 6.43 39.86 -25.19
C LEU A 790 5.02 39.33 -24.93
N TYR A 791 4.49 38.48 -25.82
CA TYR A 791 3.20 37.84 -25.63
C TYR A 791 3.25 36.77 -24.53
N GLU A 792 4.32 35.97 -24.47
CA GLU A 792 4.58 34.97 -23.44
C GLU A 792 4.54 35.61 -22.04
N PHE A 793 5.22 36.75 -21.86
CA PHE A 793 5.16 37.54 -20.63
C PHE A 793 3.72 37.90 -20.21
N ILE A 794 2.91 38.39 -21.16
CA ILE A 794 1.53 38.81 -20.91
C ILE A 794 0.64 37.61 -20.55
N ILE A 795 0.76 36.49 -21.28
CA ILE A 795 -0.06 35.29 -21.03
C ILE A 795 0.32 34.60 -19.74
N VAL A 796 1.62 34.53 -19.38
CA VAL A 796 2.07 33.99 -18.08
C VAL A 796 1.59 34.86 -16.93
N TRP A 797 1.73 36.18 -17.04
CA TRP A 797 1.21 37.11 -16.03
C TRP A 797 -0.30 36.91 -15.80
N ASP A 798 -1.11 36.82 -16.86
CA ASP A 798 -2.56 36.61 -16.70
C ASP A 798 -2.88 35.19 -16.21
N ALA A 799 -2.16 34.15 -16.66
CA ALA A 799 -2.37 32.77 -16.23
C ALA A 799 -2.15 32.60 -14.72
N LEU A 800 -1.03 33.14 -14.19
CA LEU A 800 -0.71 33.10 -12.76
C LEU A 800 -1.66 33.98 -11.94
N ARG A 801 -1.97 35.20 -12.41
CA ARG A 801 -2.94 36.10 -11.77
C ARG A 801 -4.36 35.53 -11.72
N ALA A 802 -4.78 34.83 -12.78
CA ALA A 802 -6.08 34.17 -12.86
C ALA A 802 -6.14 32.82 -12.15
N LYS A 803 -4.99 32.29 -11.69
CA LYS A 803 -4.81 30.90 -11.22
C LYS A 803 -5.34 29.87 -12.22
N ASN A 804 -5.08 30.10 -13.51
CA ASN A 804 -5.57 29.25 -14.58
C ASN A 804 -4.50 28.25 -15.03
N THR A 805 -4.50 27.06 -14.41
CA THR A 805 -3.54 26.00 -14.69
C THR A 805 -3.54 25.55 -16.16
N ILE A 806 -4.69 25.60 -16.85
CA ILE A 806 -4.76 25.23 -18.27
C ILE A 806 -3.95 26.20 -19.14
N GLN A 807 -3.89 27.48 -18.76
CA GLN A 807 -3.03 28.45 -19.45
C GLN A 807 -1.55 28.26 -19.10
N VAL A 808 -1.21 27.92 -17.86
CA VAL A 808 0.17 27.59 -17.47
C VAL A 808 0.69 26.37 -18.25
N ILE A 809 -0.13 25.32 -18.36
CA ILE A 809 0.16 24.13 -19.19
C ILE A 809 0.29 24.52 -20.67
N GLY A 810 -0.62 25.34 -21.19
CA GLY A 810 -0.58 25.83 -22.57
C GLY A 810 0.68 26.63 -22.90
N VAL A 811 1.21 27.42 -21.95
CA VAL A 811 2.50 28.11 -22.11
C VAL A 811 3.65 27.12 -22.25
N CYS A 812 3.68 26.04 -21.46
CA CYS A 812 4.71 25.01 -21.60
C CYS A 812 4.68 24.35 -23.00
N PHE A 813 3.48 24.13 -23.56
CA PHE A 813 3.33 23.67 -24.94
C PHE A 813 3.76 24.71 -25.99
N ALA A 814 3.48 26.00 -25.75
CA ALA A 814 3.97 27.07 -26.62
C ALA A 814 5.50 27.16 -26.60
N ASN A 815 6.14 26.99 -25.44
CA ASN A 815 7.59 26.98 -25.31
C ASN A 815 8.23 25.76 -26.01
N LEU A 816 7.59 24.59 -25.92
CA LEU A 816 7.99 23.41 -26.71
C LEU A 816 7.89 23.67 -28.23
N ALA A 817 6.87 24.39 -28.69
CA ALA A 817 6.75 24.80 -30.10
C ALA A 817 7.85 25.79 -30.51
N LEU A 818 8.31 26.67 -29.61
CA LEU A 818 9.46 27.55 -29.85
C LEU A 818 10.77 26.75 -30.02
N VAL A 819 10.96 25.61 -29.34
CA VAL A 819 12.13 24.72 -29.59
C VAL A 819 12.13 24.20 -31.02
N VAL A 820 10.99 23.72 -31.51
CA VAL A 820 10.87 23.23 -32.90
C VAL A 820 11.10 24.35 -33.91
N TYR A 821 10.56 25.54 -33.63
CA TYR A 821 10.68 26.69 -34.51
C TYR A 821 12.12 27.25 -34.58
N THR A 822 12.82 27.34 -33.44
CA THR A 822 14.23 27.75 -33.38
C THR A 822 15.17 26.71 -33.98
N ALA A 823 14.81 25.43 -33.98
CA ALA A 823 15.54 24.41 -34.75
C ALA A 823 15.38 24.62 -36.27
N ILE A 824 14.17 24.91 -36.76
CA ILE A 824 13.89 25.18 -38.20
C ILE A 824 14.65 26.42 -38.69
N GLN A 825 14.80 27.44 -37.84
CA GLN A 825 15.53 28.67 -38.13
C GLN A 825 17.00 28.41 -38.51
N VAL A 826 17.67 27.40 -37.92
CA VAL A 826 19.08 27.05 -38.23
C VAL A 826 19.25 26.72 -39.71
N ASP A 827 18.40 25.85 -40.25
CA ASP A 827 18.45 25.41 -41.64
C ASP A 827 18.03 26.52 -42.62
N GLN A 828 16.98 27.28 -42.27
CA GLN A 828 16.55 28.43 -43.11
C GLN A 828 17.62 29.53 -43.15
N MET A 829 18.38 29.71 -42.04
CA MET A 829 19.50 30.65 -41.99
C MET A 829 20.62 30.28 -42.96
N LYS A 830 21.05 29.00 -42.93
CA LYS A 830 22.12 28.52 -43.81
C LYS A 830 21.72 28.72 -45.27
N TRP A 831 20.52 28.28 -45.64
CA TRP A 831 20.03 28.38 -47.00
C TRP A 831 19.94 29.84 -47.50
N ALA A 832 19.48 30.78 -46.66
CA ALA A 832 19.42 32.20 -47.03
C ALA A 832 20.81 32.83 -47.21
N LEU A 833 21.81 32.42 -46.40
CA LEU A 833 23.20 32.84 -46.58
C LEU A 833 23.80 32.31 -47.88
N ASP A 834 23.55 31.04 -48.21
CA ASP A 834 24.04 30.42 -49.44
C ASP A 834 23.49 31.13 -50.69
N GLU A 835 22.22 31.54 -50.72
CA GLU A 835 21.64 32.30 -51.84
C GLU A 835 22.11 33.78 -51.89
N LEU A 836 22.30 34.44 -50.74
CA LEU A 836 22.85 35.81 -50.69
C LEU A 836 24.32 35.87 -51.13
N PHE A 837 25.08 34.78 -50.91
CA PHE A 837 26.45 34.67 -51.38
C PHE A 837 26.54 34.47 -52.90
N LYS A 838 25.71 33.58 -53.47
CA LYS A 838 25.62 33.39 -54.94
C LYS A 838 25.25 34.66 -55.70
N THR A 839 24.54 35.58 -55.07
CA THR A 839 24.08 36.85 -55.66
C THR A 839 25.01 38.05 -55.41
N GLY A 840 26.18 37.83 -54.79
CA GLY A 840 27.19 38.87 -54.55
C GLY A 840 26.75 39.96 -53.57
N GLN A 841 25.80 39.64 -52.66
CA GLN A 841 25.25 40.61 -51.70
C GLN A 841 25.91 40.54 -50.32
N VAL A 842 26.78 39.55 -50.10
CA VAL A 842 27.70 39.47 -48.95
C VAL A 842 29.00 40.19 -49.32
N LYS A 843 29.56 40.97 -48.39
CA LYS A 843 30.80 41.75 -48.63
C LYS A 843 31.98 40.86 -49.03
N ASP A 844 32.72 41.27 -50.07
CA ASP A 844 33.68 40.50 -50.91
C ASP A 844 34.93 39.87 -50.25
N VAL A 845 34.88 39.47 -48.98
CA VAL A 845 36.07 38.97 -48.24
C VAL A 845 35.85 37.61 -47.57
N ILE A 846 34.61 37.13 -47.43
CA ILE A 846 34.27 35.98 -46.57
C ILE A 846 33.21 35.08 -47.21
N SER A 847 33.38 33.75 -47.17
CA SER A 847 32.40 32.78 -47.67
C SER A 847 31.19 32.58 -46.75
N ALA A 848 30.08 32.12 -47.33
CA ALA A 848 28.84 31.81 -46.59
C ALA A 848 29.08 30.87 -45.40
N ASP A 849 29.88 29.81 -45.58
CA ASP A 849 30.18 28.84 -44.51
C ASP A 849 30.92 29.49 -43.32
N ILE A 850 31.81 30.45 -43.54
CA ILE A 850 32.53 31.14 -42.45
C ILE A 850 31.56 32.03 -41.66
N VAL A 851 30.69 32.78 -42.35
CA VAL A 851 29.65 33.60 -41.70
C VAL A 851 28.67 32.71 -40.93
N PHE A 852 28.31 31.56 -41.49
CA PHE A 852 27.44 30.59 -40.81
C PHE A 852 28.11 29.98 -39.58
N GLU A 853 29.38 29.54 -39.63
CA GLU A 853 30.10 29.03 -38.45
C GLU A 853 30.25 30.07 -37.33
N TRP A 854 30.23 31.37 -37.62
CA TRP A 854 30.16 32.42 -36.60
C TRP A 854 28.78 32.56 -35.93
N LEU A 855 27.69 32.34 -36.68
CA LEU A 855 26.32 32.46 -36.18
C LEU A 855 25.80 31.16 -35.55
N ARG A 856 26.29 30.02 -36.03
CA ARG A 856 25.90 28.66 -35.67
C ARG A 856 25.92 28.38 -34.16
N PRO A 857 26.92 28.81 -33.36
CA PRO A 857 26.89 28.63 -31.90
C PRO A 857 25.67 29.30 -31.26
N SER A 858 25.38 30.57 -31.60
CA SER A 858 24.22 31.29 -31.07
C SER A 858 22.90 30.66 -31.51
N LEU A 859 22.81 30.24 -32.77
CA LEU A 859 21.62 29.58 -33.34
C LEU A 859 21.32 28.21 -32.69
N ILE A 860 22.34 27.46 -32.28
CA ILE A 860 22.17 26.17 -31.58
C ILE A 860 21.92 26.35 -30.08
N VAL A 861 22.48 27.40 -29.46
CA VAL A 861 22.29 27.67 -28.02
C VAL A 861 20.84 28.04 -27.68
N ILE A 862 20.14 28.78 -28.55
CA ILE A 862 18.73 29.18 -28.34
C ILE A 862 17.79 27.97 -28.10
N PRO A 863 17.65 26.98 -29.00
CA PRO A 863 16.77 25.82 -28.79
C PRO A 863 17.17 24.99 -27.56
N CYS A 864 18.47 24.91 -27.24
CA CYS A 864 18.95 24.23 -26.02
C CYS A 864 18.49 24.94 -24.74
N ILE A 865 18.56 26.28 -24.69
CA ILE A 865 18.09 27.07 -23.54
C ILE A 865 16.57 26.92 -23.38
N ILE A 866 15.81 27.07 -24.48
CA ILE A 866 14.34 26.94 -24.45
C ILE A 866 13.94 25.51 -24.06
N GLY A 867 14.65 24.48 -24.53
CA GLY A 867 14.44 23.08 -24.15
C GLY A 867 14.66 22.84 -22.65
N PHE A 868 15.79 23.29 -22.11
CA PHE A 868 16.09 23.19 -20.67
C PHE A 868 15.05 23.92 -19.81
N VAL A 869 14.70 25.16 -20.19
CA VAL A 869 13.69 25.96 -19.50
C VAL A 869 12.30 25.31 -19.58
N THR A 870 11.94 24.69 -20.71
CA THR A 870 10.67 23.94 -20.86
C THR A 870 10.56 22.80 -19.83
N ILE A 871 11.64 22.06 -19.58
CA ILE A 871 11.68 21.01 -18.55
C ILE A 871 11.45 21.61 -17.15
N LEU A 872 12.13 22.72 -16.83
CA LEU A 872 11.99 23.42 -15.55
C LEU A 872 10.57 24.00 -15.36
N MET A 873 9.99 24.60 -16.41
CA MET A 873 8.61 25.07 -16.43
C MET A 873 7.61 23.93 -16.25
N GLY A 874 7.87 22.75 -16.83
CA GLY A 874 7.07 21.54 -16.61
C GLY A 874 7.02 21.11 -15.13
N PHE A 875 8.18 21.07 -14.47
CA PHE A 875 8.27 20.76 -13.03
C PHE A 875 7.53 21.79 -12.17
N ILE A 876 7.72 23.08 -12.43
CA ILE A 876 7.05 24.15 -11.68
C ILE A 876 5.53 24.14 -11.95
N THR A 877 5.11 23.82 -13.17
CA THR A 877 3.67 23.67 -13.55
C THR A 877 3.00 22.56 -12.77
N TRP A 878 3.67 21.42 -12.54
CA TRP A 878 3.14 20.33 -11.72
C TRP A 878 2.87 20.78 -10.27
N LYS A 879 3.76 21.59 -9.68
CA LYS A 879 3.54 22.19 -8.36
C LYS A 879 2.40 23.21 -8.36
N LEU A 880 2.34 24.09 -9.36
CA LEU A 880 1.23 25.03 -9.53
C LEU A 880 -0.12 24.34 -9.74
N TYR A 881 -0.15 23.18 -10.41
CA TYR A 881 -1.37 22.38 -10.55
C TYR A 881 -1.89 21.89 -9.20
N GLN A 882 -1.02 21.38 -8.32
CA GLN A 882 -1.40 20.94 -6.99
C GLN A 882 -2.01 22.09 -6.17
N GLU A 883 -1.40 23.27 -6.18
CA GLU A 883 -1.89 24.43 -5.42
C GLU A 883 -3.17 25.04 -5.99
N PHE A 884 -3.24 25.26 -7.31
CA PHE A 884 -4.42 25.87 -7.95
C PHE A 884 -5.64 24.93 -7.94
N ALA A 885 -5.44 23.60 -7.91
CA ALA A 885 -6.55 22.64 -7.79
C ALA A 885 -7.38 22.85 -6.50
N TRP A 886 -6.72 23.17 -5.38
CA TRP A 886 -7.38 23.49 -4.12
C TRP A 886 -8.19 24.80 -4.18
N ASP A 887 -7.66 25.82 -4.87
CA ASP A 887 -8.38 27.09 -5.04
C ASP A 887 -9.59 26.96 -5.97
N ILE A 888 -9.51 26.13 -7.01
CA ILE A 888 -10.65 25.82 -7.90
C ILE A 888 -11.76 25.10 -7.11
N LEU A 889 -11.40 24.15 -6.23
CA LEU A 889 -12.36 23.48 -5.35
C LEU A 889 -13.11 24.48 -4.44
N LYS A 890 -12.41 25.46 -3.86
CA LYS A 890 -13.00 26.51 -3.01
C LYS A 890 -13.97 27.45 -3.76
N ILE A 891 -13.82 27.62 -5.08
CA ILE A 891 -14.63 28.55 -5.89
C ILE A 891 -15.89 27.87 -6.46
N ILE A 892 -15.84 26.56 -6.69
CA ILE A 892 -16.86 25.81 -7.44
C ILE A 892 -17.61 24.80 -6.55
N GLY A 893 -17.01 24.38 -5.44
CA GLY A 893 -17.52 23.29 -4.62
C GLY A 893 -17.20 21.91 -5.21
N ALA A 894 -17.74 20.87 -4.59
CA ALA A 894 -17.46 19.48 -4.92
C ALA A 894 -18.24 18.94 -6.14
N ASP A 895 -19.11 19.72 -6.79
CA ASP A 895 -19.88 19.26 -7.95
C ASP A 895 -18.97 18.98 -9.17
N TYR A 896 -18.79 17.70 -9.47
CA TYR A 896 -18.07 17.20 -10.63
C TYR A 896 -18.62 17.76 -11.96
N ARG A 897 -19.94 17.91 -12.10
CA ARG A 897 -20.58 18.43 -13.32
C ARG A 897 -20.23 19.90 -13.52
N MET A 898 -20.29 20.71 -12.46
CA MET A 898 -19.86 22.12 -12.52
C MET A 898 -18.35 22.26 -12.76
N LYS A 899 -17.52 21.43 -12.09
CA LYS A 899 -16.06 21.38 -12.33
C LYS A 899 -15.72 21.08 -13.79
N LYS A 900 -16.42 20.12 -14.42
CA LYS A 900 -16.26 19.80 -15.86
C LYS A 900 -16.69 20.97 -16.77
N ARG A 901 -17.79 21.65 -16.48
CA ARG A 901 -18.24 22.84 -17.23
C ARG A 901 -17.23 23.99 -17.14
N PHE A 902 -16.70 24.26 -15.95
CA PHE A 902 -15.68 25.28 -15.75
C PHE A 902 -14.36 24.94 -16.43
N LEU A 903 -13.95 23.67 -16.43
CA LEU A 903 -12.78 23.19 -17.17
C LEU A 903 -12.91 23.48 -18.67
N HIS A 904 -14.04 23.15 -19.31
CA HIS A 904 -14.25 23.48 -20.73
C HIS A 904 -14.23 24.99 -21.00
N TYR A 905 -14.80 25.81 -20.10
CA TYR A 905 -14.68 27.27 -20.19
C TYR A 905 -13.22 27.76 -20.05
N GLN A 906 -12.44 27.20 -19.11
CA GLN A 906 -11.02 27.56 -18.96
C GLN A 906 -10.18 27.14 -20.17
N ILE A 907 -10.45 25.98 -20.76
CA ILE A 907 -9.85 25.51 -22.01
C ILE A 907 -10.19 26.49 -23.14
N TYR A 908 -11.46 26.84 -23.33
CA TYR A 908 -11.86 27.78 -24.39
C TYR A 908 -11.21 29.16 -24.22
N ILE A 909 -11.19 29.72 -23.01
CA ILE A 909 -10.53 31.02 -22.73
C ILE A 909 -9.00 30.91 -22.82
N ALA A 910 -8.39 29.73 -22.69
CA ALA A 910 -6.98 29.52 -23.00
C ALA A 910 -6.75 29.51 -24.52
N LEU A 911 -7.54 28.73 -25.26
CA LEU A 911 -7.46 28.61 -26.72
C LEU A 911 -7.61 29.97 -27.42
N LEU A 912 -8.56 30.83 -27.02
CA LEU A 912 -8.71 32.19 -27.57
C LEU A 912 -7.44 33.05 -27.48
N LYS A 913 -6.55 32.78 -26.51
CA LYS A 913 -5.27 33.49 -26.36
C LYS A 913 -4.18 32.90 -27.27
N PHE A 914 -4.15 31.58 -27.42
CA PHE A 914 -3.25 30.94 -28.36
C PHE A 914 -3.65 31.28 -29.81
N ASP A 915 -4.95 31.33 -30.12
CA ASP A 915 -5.45 31.88 -31.39
C ASP A 915 -4.97 33.31 -31.63
N PHE A 916 -5.08 34.20 -30.63
CA PHE A 916 -4.54 35.57 -30.73
C PHE A 916 -3.06 35.55 -31.13
N PHE A 917 -2.25 34.73 -30.45
CA PHE A 917 -0.83 34.63 -30.72
C PHE A 917 -0.52 34.11 -32.13
N PHE A 918 -1.12 32.99 -32.53
CA PHE A 918 -0.82 32.35 -33.81
C PHE A 918 -1.37 33.13 -35.00
N PHE A 919 -2.57 33.72 -34.90
CA PHE A 919 -3.08 34.61 -35.94
C PHE A 919 -2.17 35.85 -36.08
N LEU A 920 -1.93 36.58 -34.99
CA LEU A 920 -1.21 37.84 -35.06
C LEU A 920 0.27 37.61 -35.39
N GLY A 921 0.88 36.53 -34.90
CA GLY A 921 2.25 36.13 -35.24
C GLY A 921 2.41 35.75 -36.71
N PHE A 922 1.43 35.07 -37.32
CA PHE A 922 1.43 34.82 -38.77
C PHE A 922 1.25 36.11 -39.58
N ILE A 923 0.34 37.00 -39.15
CA ILE A 923 0.12 38.28 -39.84
C ILE A 923 1.35 39.19 -39.73
N ILE A 924 2.00 39.27 -38.56
CA ILE A 924 3.23 40.05 -38.35
C ILE A 924 4.36 39.59 -39.28
N GLN A 925 4.55 38.27 -39.42
CA GLN A 925 5.52 37.71 -40.39
C GLN A 925 5.17 38.12 -41.82
N LEU A 926 3.90 38.02 -42.23
CA LEU A 926 3.44 38.45 -43.55
C LEU A 926 3.62 39.96 -43.78
N VAL A 927 3.40 40.81 -42.77
CA VAL A 927 3.63 42.26 -42.90
C VAL A 927 5.09 42.52 -43.28
N VAL A 928 6.07 41.98 -42.54
CA VAL A 928 7.51 42.17 -42.82
C VAL A 928 7.87 41.81 -44.27
N ILE A 929 7.32 40.70 -44.78
CA ILE A 929 7.56 40.22 -46.15
C ILE A 929 6.96 41.20 -47.18
N VAL A 930 5.71 41.61 -46.98
CA VAL A 930 4.86 42.32 -47.96
C VAL A 930 5.06 43.85 -47.97
N THR A 931 5.79 44.41 -46.98
CA THR A 931 5.98 45.87 -46.76
C THR A 931 6.28 46.72 -48.01
N ASP A 932 7.03 46.21 -48.98
CA ASP A 932 7.50 46.98 -50.15
C ASP A 932 6.62 46.83 -51.41
N THR A 933 5.42 46.27 -51.27
CA THR A 933 4.49 46.08 -52.41
C THR A 933 3.35 47.10 -52.37
N GLN A 934 3.12 47.79 -53.49
CA GLN A 934 1.90 48.61 -53.70
C GLN A 934 0.66 47.74 -54.01
N ASP A 935 0.66 46.47 -53.60
CA ASP A 935 -0.39 45.50 -53.89
C ASP A 935 -1.52 45.56 -52.83
N VAL A 936 -2.74 45.25 -53.26
CA VAL A 936 -3.95 45.13 -52.41
C VAL A 936 -3.73 44.19 -51.21
N GLU A 937 -2.80 43.26 -51.33
CA GLU A 937 -2.45 42.27 -50.32
C GLU A 937 -1.81 42.89 -49.05
N PHE A 938 -1.10 44.01 -49.15
CA PHE A 938 -0.59 44.74 -47.98
C PHE A 938 -1.74 45.32 -47.15
N ALA A 939 -2.69 45.99 -47.82
CA ALA A 939 -3.88 46.56 -47.18
C ALA A 939 -4.77 45.48 -46.54
N LEU A 940 -5.01 44.37 -47.23
CA LEU A 940 -5.75 43.22 -46.67
C LEU A 940 -5.07 42.61 -45.45
N THR A 941 -3.74 42.49 -45.48
CA THR A 941 -2.95 41.94 -44.36
C THR A 941 -3.06 42.84 -43.12
N ILE A 942 -2.96 44.17 -43.28
CA ILE A 942 -3.13 45.13 -42.18
C ILE A 942 -4.56 45.12 -41.63
N VAL A 943 -5.59 45.13 -42.49
CA VAL A 943 -7.02 45.13 -42.09
C VAL A 943 -7.40 43.85 -41.35
N THR A 944 -6.71 42.73 -41.60
CA THR A 944 -6.95 41.47 -40.89
C THR A 944 -6.62 41.58 -39.39
N ILE A 945 -5.65 42.40 -38.99
CA ILE A 945 -5.25 42.58 -37.57
C ILE A 945 -6.43 43.03 -36.67
N PRO A 946 -7.07 44.20 -36.89
CA PRO A 946 -8.18 44.63 -36.04
C PRO A 946 -9.39 43.70 -36.14
N ILE A 947 -9.64 43.08 -37.30
CA ILE A 947 -10.73 42.10 -37.47
C ILE A 947 -10.52 40.89 -36.56
N THR A 948 -9.31 40.30 -36.56
CA THR A 948 -8.98 39.18 -35.66
C THR A 948 -9.16 39.57 -34.19
N ILE A 949 -8.68 40.74 -33.78
CA ILE A 949 -8.82 41.23 -32.40
C ILE A 949 -10.31 41.34 -32.01
N LEU A 950 -11.15 41.90 -32.90
CA LEU A 950 -12.59 42.02 -32.67
C LEU A 950 -13.29 40.65 -32.55
N ILE A 951 -12.94 39.68 -33.40
CA ILE A 951 -13.47 38.30 -33.33
C ILE A 951 -13.17 37.68 -31.96
N LEU A 952 -11.92 37.77 -31.50
CA LEU A 952 -11.46 37.16 -30.26
C LEU A 952 -12.06 37.84 -29.01
N VAL A 953 -12.17 39.17 -29.03
CA VAL A 953 -12.85 39.93 -27.97
C VAL A 953 -14.34 39.61 -27.92
N ALA A 954 -15.01 39.51 -29.07
CA ALA A 954 -16.41 39.10 -29.17
C ALA A 954 -16.62 37.66 -28.65
N ALA A 955 -15.73 36.73 -29.01
CA ALA A 955 -15.75 35.35 -28.53
C ALA A 955 -15.68 35.27 -27.00
N ALA A 956 -14.72 35.97 -26.38
CA ALA A 956 -14.57 36.01 -24.93
C ALA A 956 -15.76 36.70 -24.25
N PHE A 957 -16.32 37.76 -24.85
CA PHE A 957 -17.45 38.52 -24.32
C PHE A 957 -18.76 37.72 -24.34
N PHE A 958 -19.11 37.11 -25.49
CA PHE A 958 -20.34 36.35 -25.63
C PHE A 958 -20.33 35.05 -24.82
N THR A 959 -19.17 34.37 -24.71
CA THR A 959 -19.02 33.19 -23.85
C THR A 959 -19.29 33.52 -22.39
N ARG A 960 -18.70 34.60 -21.86
CA ARG A 960 -18.89 35.04 -20.47
C ARG A 960 -20.34 35.46 -20.15
N ARG A 961 -21.11 35.84 -21.16
CA ARG A 961 -22.53 36.20 -21.03
C ARG A 961 -23.49 35.05 -21.34
N GLU A 962 -22.99 33.91 -21.82
CA GLU A 962 -23.75 32.77 -22.33
C GLU A 962 -24.71 33.15 -23.50
N ASN A 963 -24.27 34.06 -24.38
CA ASN A 963 -25.07 34.52 -25.53
C ASN A 963 -24.92 33.58 -26.74
N LYS A 964 -25.91 32.70 -26.96
CA LYS A 964 -25.92 31.73 -28.07
C LYS A 964 -25.80 32.38 -29.46
N TRP A 965 -26.55 33.45 -29.72
CA TRP A 965 -26.54 34.13 -31.02
C TRP A 965 -25.20 34.80 -31.32
N GLY A 966 -24.61 35.47 -30.32
CA GLY A 966 -23.27 36.04 -30.43
C GLY A 966 -22.19 34.98 -30.67
N MET A 967 -22.30 33.81 -30.03
CA MET A 967 -21.40 32.69 -30.29
C MET A 967 -21.58 32.08 -31.69
N GLY A 968 -22.80 32.02 -32.22
CA GLY A 968 -23.07 31.60 -33.59
C GLY A 968 -22.39 32.51 -34.62
N GLY A 969 -22.50 33.84 -34.42
CA GLY A 969 -21.77 34.81 -35.25
C GLY A 969 -20.25 34.65 -35.17
N VAL A 970 -19.70 34.47 -33.96
CA VAL A 970 -18.27 34.17 -33.74
C VAL A 970 -17.84 32.88 -34.45
N PHE A 971 -18.65 31.82 -34.42
CA PHE A 971 -18.35 30.56 -35.09
C PHE A 971 -18.26 30.72 -36.62
N ILE A 972 -19.17 31.50 -37.23
CA ILE A 972 -19.12 31.84 -38.66
C ILE A 972 -17.85 32.65 -39.00
N LEU A 973 -17.48 33.61 -38.14
CA LEU A 973 -16.25 34.39 -38.33
C LEU A 973 -14.98 33.53 -38.21
N TYR A 974 -14.99 32.49 -37.38
CA TYR A 974 -13.91 31.49 -37.33
C TYR A 974 -13.84 30.63 -38.59
N ILE A 975 -14.97 30.28 -39.22
CA ILE A 975 -14.97 29.63 -40.55
C ILE A 975 -14.33 30.56 -41.59
N GLY A 976 -14.65 31.86 -41.56
CA GLY A 976 -13.99 32.86 -42.42
C GLY A 976 -12.47 32.92 -42.20
N GLY A 977 -12.03 32.93 -40.93
CA GLY A 977 -10.61 32.84 -40.57
C GLY A 977 -9.94 31.56 -41.08
N LEU A 978 -10.57 30.40 -40.86
CA LEU A 978 -10.09 29.11 -41.34
C LEU A 978 -9.91 29.10 -42.87
N THR A 979 -10.89 29.61 -43.60
CA THR A 979 -10.83 29.76 -45.07
C THR A 979 -9.68 30.68 -45.50
N TYR A 980 -9.45 31.80 -44.79
CA TYR A 980 -8.31 32.70 -45.06
C TYR A 980 -6.95 32.00 -44.85
N PHE A 981 -6.78 31.23 -43.78
CA PHE A 981 -5.55 30.48 -43.53
C PHE A 981 -5.32 29.35 -44.55
N ILE A 982 -6.37 28.63 -44.95
CA ILE A 982 -6.29 27.61 -46.01
C ILE A 982 -5.94 28.26 -47.36
N TYR A 983 -6.55 29.39 -47.70
CA TYR A 983 -6.21 30.18 -48.89
C TYR A 983 -4.75 30.63 -48.89
N LYS A 984 -4.25 31.19 -47.76
CA LYS A 984 -2.86 31.60 -47.63
C LYS A 984 -1.88 30.43 -47.69
N LEU A 985 -2.21 29.29 -47.09
CA LEU A 985 -1.41 28.06 -47.19
C LEU A 985 -1.32 27.56 -48.64
N ALA A 986 -2.43 27.55 -49.38
CA ALA A 986 -2.44 27.23 -50.81
C ALA A 986 -1.64 28.25 -51.63
N ARG A 987 -1.68 29.54 -51.27
CA ARG A 987 -0.92 30.61 -51.94
C ARG A 987 0.60 30.46 -51.75
N ILE A 988 1.05 30.13 -50.54
CA ILE A 988 2.47 29.88 -50.19
C ILE A 988 3.07 28.71 -51.01
N HIS A 989 2.22 27.74 -51.39
CA HIS A 989 2.57 26.56 -52.20
C HIS A 989 2.15 26.67 -53.68
N SER A 990 1.64 27.81 -54.14
CA SER A 990 1.14 27.96 -55.51
C SER A 990 2.26 27.83 -56.56
N THR A 991 1.88 27.43 -57.79
CA THR A 991 2.80 27.28 -58.94
C THR A 991 2.91 28.54 -59.80
N ASP A 992 2.26 29.62 -59.42
CA ASP A 992 2.32 30.92 -60.09
C ASP A 992 3.67 31.60 -59.80
N PRO A 993 4.52 31.88 -60.82
CA PRO A 993 5.82 32.51 -60.63
C PRO A 993 5.75 33.81 -59.82
N LYS A 994 4.66 34.60 -59.95
CA LYS A 994 4.48 35.84 -59.18
C LYS A 994 4.57 35.62 -57.67
N TRP A 995 4.22 34.44 -57.15
CA TRP A 995 4.14 34.18 -55.70
C TRP A 995 5.18 33.19 -55.19
N GLN A 996 5.76 32.37 -56.06
CA GLN A 996 6.80 31.43 -55.65
C GLN A 996 8.03 32.13 -55.08
N GLU A 997 8.44 33.25 -55.69
CA GLU A 997 9.64 34.01 -55.31
C GLU A 997 9.48 34.67 -53.93
N TYR A 998 8.36 35.36 -53.67
CA TYR A 998 8.12 36.08 -52.41
C TYR A 998 8.11 35.18 -51.17
N TYR A 999 7.68 33.92 -51.30
CA TYR A 999 7.59 32.99 -50.18
C TYR A 999 8.73 31.97 -50.13
N LYS A 1000 9.61 31.89 -51.14
CA LYS A 1000 10.64 30.85 -51.30
C LYS A 1000 11.46 30.63 -50.01
N THR A 1001 11.88 31.73 -49.39
CA THR A 1001 12.85 31.80 -48.29
C THR A 1001 12.25 31.44 -46.93
N VAL A 1002 11.00 31.85 -46.73
CA VAL A 1002 10.21 31.74 -45.49
C VAL A 1002 9.11 30.67 -45.58
N ARG A 1003 9.07 29.87 -46.67
CA ARG A 1003 8.03 28.87 -46.91
C ARG A 1003 7.87 27.91 -45.75
N ARG A 1004 8.97 27.38 -45.20
CA ARG A 1004 8.94 26.37 -44.11
C ARG A 1004 8.34 26.94 -42.83
N SER A 1005 8.81 28.10 -42.37
CA SER A 1005 8.29 28.79 -41.18
C SER A 1005 6.83 29.21 -41.32
N LEU A 1006 6.43 29.83 -42.44
CA LEU A 1006 5.04 30.23 -42.69
C LEU A 1006 4.09 29.04 -42.80
N THR A 1007 4.52 27.94 -43.43
CA THR A 1007 3.73 26.70 -43.54
C THR A 1007 3.49 26.09 -42.16
N ALA A 1008 4.53 26.01 -41.32
CA ALA A 1008 4.40 25.54 -39.95
C ALA A 1008 3.43 26.41 -39.14
N PHE A 1009 3.56 27.74 -39.21
CA PHE A 1009 2.64 28.66 -38.53
C PHE A 1009 1.20 28.56 -39.02
N ALA A 1010 0.96 28.48 -40.34
CA ALA A 1010 -0.38 28.32 -40.89
C ALA A 1010 -1.02 27.00 -40.47
N ALA A 1011 -0.28 25.88 -40.51
CA ALA A 1011 -0.76 24.57 -40.09
C ALA A 1011 -1.11 24.53 -38.58
N ILE A 1012 -0.24 25.11 -37.73
CA ILE A 1012 -0.50 25.23 -36.28
C ILE A 1012 -1.72 26.12 -36.02
N THR A 1013 -1.87 27.23 -36.76
CA THR A 1013 -3.02 28.13 -36.62
C THR A 1013 -4.32 27.43 -37.01
N ILE A 1014 -4.35 26.69 -38.12
CA ILE A 1014 -5.50 25.87 -38.55
C ILE A 1014 -5.88 24.86 -37.46
N PHE A 1015 -4.90 24.17 -36.87
CA PHE A 1015 -5.13 23.23 -35.78
C PHE A 1015 -5.76 23.89 -34.55
N PHE A 1016 -5.25 25.04 -34.10
CA PHE A 1016 -5.84 25.77 -32.97
C PHE A 1016 -7.25 26.29 -33.27
N ILE A 1017 -7.52 26.82 -34.48
CA ILE A 1017 -8.87 27.21 -34.91
C ILE A 1017 -9.86 26.04 -34.77
N LEU A 1018 -9.50 24.84 -35.24
CA LEU A 1018 -10.37 23.66 -35.16
C LEU A 1018 -10.63 23.23 -33.71
N LEU A 1019 -9.62 23.29 -32.84
CA LEU A 1019 -9.79 23.06 -31.40
C LEU A 1019 -10.69 24.11 -30.74
N THR A 1020 -10.55 25.39 -31.10
CA THR A 1020 -11.39 26.48 -30.61
C THR A 1020 -12.83 26.35 -31.08
N MET A 1021 -13.07 26.05 -32.36
CA MET A 1021 -14.40 25.79 -32.90
C MET A 1021 -15.08 24.60 -32.21
N THR A 1022 -14.33 23.53 -31.94
CA THR A 1022 -14.83 22.36 -31.19
C THR A 1022 -15.22 22.75 -29.75
N ASN A 1023 -14.35 23.50 -29.04
CA ASN A 1023 -14.65 23.95 -27.69
C ASN A 1023 -15.75 25.03 -27.63
N CYS A 1024 -15.93 25.83 -28.68
CA CYS A 1024 -17.05 26.77 -28.84
C CYS A 1024 -18.39 26.03 -28.75
N ILE A 1025 -18.54 24.94 -29.52
CA ILE A 1025 -19.73 24.07 -29.48
C ILE A 1025 -19.93 23.51 -28.07
N VAL A 1026 -18.88 22.95 -27.44
CA VAL A 1026 -18.95 22.41 -26.08
C VAL A 1026 -19.34 23.48 -25.04
N CYS A 1027 -18.87 24.71 -25.17
CA CYS A 1027 -19.28 25.83 -24.32
C CYS A 1027 -20.76 26.18 -24.54
N VAL A 1028 -21.23 26.32 -25.78
CA VAL A 1028 -22.64 26.63 -26.11
C VAL A 1028 -23.59 25.55 -25.60
N LEU A 1029 -23.21 24.27 -25.70
CA LEU A 1029 -23.97 23.13 -25.14
C LEU A 1029 -24.02 23.14 -23.61
N ASN A 1030 -23.20 23.94 -22.93
CA ASN A 1030 -23.16 24.09 -21.48
C ASN A 1030 -23.75 25.41 -20.96
N PHE A 1031 -24.21 26.31 -21.83
CA PHE A 1031 -24.86 27.57 -21.44
C PHE A 1031 -26.17 27.35 -20.67
N ASN A 1032 -26.48 28.31 -19.79
CA ASN A 1032 -27.59 28.31 -18.83
C ASN A 1032 -27.55 27.18 -17.78
N LYS A 1033 -26.48 26.37 -17.72
CA LYS A 1033 -26.32 25.28 -16.72
C LYS A 1033 -25.57 25.73 -15.46
N GLY A 1034 -25.83 26.96 -14.99
CA GLY A 1034 -25.35 27.53 -13.72
C GLY A 1034 -23.96 28.19 -13.73
N LEU A 1035 -23.09 27.89 -14.70
CA LEU A 1035 -21.69 28.34 -14.73
C LEU A 1035 -21.54 29.88 -14.68
N LYS A 1036 -22.37 30.61 -15.44
CA LYS A 1036 -22.45 32.09 -15.44
C LYS A 1036 -22.54 32.74 -14.05
N GLN A 1037 -23.20 32.11 -13.08
CA GLN A 1037 -23.31 32.65 -11.72
C GLN A 1037 -21.94 32.68 -11.03
N HIS A 1038 -21.17 31.60 -11.09
CA HIS A 1038 -19.80 31.54 -10.54
C HIS A 1038 -18.84 32.48 -11.27
N LEU A 1039 -18.98 32.61 -12.61
CA LEU A 1039 -18.13 33.50 -13.41
C LEU A 1039 -18.38 34.99 -13.14
N LEU A 1040 -19.64 35.39 -12.90
CA LEU A 1040 -20.01 36.80 -12.67
C LEU A 1040 -19.98 37.20 -11.17
N SER A 1041 -20.15 36.25 -10.24
CA SER A 1041 -20.16 36.50 -8.79
C SER A 1041 -18.88 37.18 -8.27
N LYS A 1042 -17.74 36.98 -8.94
CA LYS A 1042 -16.46 37.66 -8.65
C LYS A 1042 -16.53 39.19 -8.76
N LYS A 1043 -17.59 39.76 -9.37
CA LYS A 1043 -17.90 41.20 -9.37
C LYS A 1043 -18.89 41.62 -8.28
N LYS A 1044 -19.75 40.70 -7.79
CA LYS A 1044 -20.78 40.98 -6.76
C LYS A 1044 -20.22 40.89 -5.33
N LYS A 1045 -19.40 39.87 -5.00
CA LYS A 1045 -18.67 39.83 -3.70
C LYS A 1045 -17.78 41.06 -3.47
N LYS A 1046 -17.29 41.66 -4.55
CA LYS A 1046 -16.40 42.83 -4.54
C LYS A 1046 -17.05 44.13 -4.01
N GLY A 1047 -18.37 44.17 -3.83
CA GLY A 1047 -19.10 45.25 -3.16
C GLY A 1047 -19.68 44.87 -1.79
N LEU A 1048 -19.51 43.62 -1.36
CA LEU A 1048 -19.90 43.14 -0.03
C LEU A 1048 -18.69 42.97 0.89
N GLU A 1049 -17.48 42.70 0.36
CA GLU A 1049 -16.21 42.63 1.13
C GLU A 1049 -15.78 43.96 1.84
N SER A 1050 -16.63 44.99 1.88
CA SER A 1050 -16.42 46.25 2.63
C SER A 1050 -17.31 46.41 3.87
N GLN A 1051 -18.21 45.47 4.15
CA GLN A 1051 -18.94 45.32 5.41
C GLN A 1051 -18.95 43.83 5.77
N GLU A 1052 -19.12 43.51 7.06
CA GLU A 1052 -19.09 42.13 7.59
C GLU A 1052 -17.70 41.45 7.52
N GLY A 1053 -16.86 41.79 8.50
CA GLY A 1053 -15.99 40.78 9.10
C GLY A 1053 -16.80 40.01 10.14
N ASN A 1054 -17.29 38.82 9.78
CA ASN A 1054 -17.77 37.78 10.68
C ASN A 1054 -17.74 36.43 9.94
N ASP A 1055 -17.53 35.34 10.68
CA ASP A 1055 -17.31 34.01 10.11
C ASP A 1055 -18.54 33.48 9.36
N VAL A 1056 -18.37 33.13 8.08
CA VAL A 1056 -19.38 32.39 7.33
C VAL A 1056 -19.29 30.92 7.69
N ASN A 1057 -20.13 30.52 8.64
CA ASN A 1057 -20.34 29.14 9.04
C ASN A 1057 -20.76 28.27 7.83
N LEU A 1058 -20.15 27.09 7.65
CA LEU A 1058 -20.24 26.33 6.40
C LEU A 1058 -21.50 25.44 6.29
N ASN A 1059 -22.58 25.80 7.00
CA ASN A 1059 -23.83 25.03 7.07
C ASN A 1059 -25.02 25.65 6.29
N ASP A 1060 -24.97 26.94 5.92
CA ASP A 1060 -26.13 27.65 5.36
C ASP A 1060 -26.07 27.88 3.84
N VAL A 1061 -25.98 26.79 3.06
CA VAL A 1061 -26.51 26.76 1.67
C VAL A 1061 -27.12 25.38 1.36
N LYS A 1062 -28.40 25.20 1.70
CA LYS A 1062 -29.19 24.08 1.11
C LYS A 1062 -29.35 24.34 -0.40
N PRO A 1063 -28.96 23.41 -1.30
CA PRO A 1063 -29.30 23.54 -2.71
C PRO A 1063 -30.80 23.34 -2.90
N GLN A 1064 -31.50 24.32 -3.49
CA GLN A 1064 -32.89 24.14 -3.91
C GLN A 1064 -32.96 23.03 -4.97
N SER A 1065 -33.75 21.99 -4.69
CA SER A 1065 -34.02 20.92 -5.64
C SER A 1065 -34.90 21.43 -6.78
N SER A 1066 -34.34 21.46 -7.99
CA SER A 1066 -35.18 21.49 -9.19
C SER A 1066 -35.65 20.06 -9.47
N ARG A 1067 -36.97 19.83 -9.33
CA ARG A 1067 -37.61 18.64 -9.90
C ARG A 1067 -37.33 18.61 -11.40
N MET A 1068 -36.68 17.54 -11.87
CA MET A 1068 -36.92 17.04 -13.22
C MET A 1068 -37.63 15.72 -13.09
N THR A 1069 -38.82 15.64 -13.67
CA THR A 1069 -39.53 14.40 -13.98
C THR A 1069 -38.68 13.54 -14.91
N ILE A 1070 -38.78 12.23 -14.72
CA ILE A 1070 -38.26 11.24 -15.65
C ILE A 1070 -39.34 11.00 -16.70
N ASP A 1071 -38.96 11.16 -17.96
CA ASP A 1071 -39.43 10.41 -19.13
C ASP A 1071 -38.17 10.05 -19.94
#